data_AF-A0A7S2NEY5-F1
#
_entry.id   AF-A0A7S2NEY5-F1
#
_cell.length_a   1.000
_cell.length_b   1.000
_cell.length_c   1.000
_cell.angle_alpha   90.00
_cell.angle_beta   90.00
_cell.angle_gamma   90.00
#
_symmetry.space_group_name_H-M   'P 1'
#
loop_
_entity.id
_entity.type
_entity.pdbx_description
1 polymer ?
#
loop_
_entity_poly.entity_id
_entity_poly.type
_entity_poly.pdbx_seq_one_letter_code
_entity_poly.pdbx_strand_id
1 'polypeptide(L)'
;LVVVICSTRGHHLTWRAFHDNLLEPLQADLALAVSTDTLPMWEGNSFRTSAKYIWAVSEPPDNDYQYWFDEIAQQCFHRRFTKEDAHTIGKQIHGHWLGLIKATEHRTASSILIFFRWIVLQHLEKEQLLSKYSHLIITRSDYLFIAPHPPVWQLQPGELMVPNGEGYGGVTDRHTVLHMADAPKILRLAETLVFDTGGKVSKWWLKELGHVGANGMNLETILMTWYRNFNNMKIRSIGQVMFIVYDSEDKSSQRAGEAYLSDIDPWVPTRVHAKYYTEYNGARVNAAQPMLYTKITDAMFQEMTRNMTRAKQALEKQRKEADKAKAVSRSDDTKRRTRSQKISLRPSPAAAASPAPPLPEAPPPPMDSAPAFTTGSSPSAPKARQCFALPPGDNIMKNTAFTPDISQALPESVESAQQDAAARAREGFARSAKACECAVRPFEMCPHGVGSSLSSMLKPFTQAVIDGVPFAAEAPRHLSAEAVGLRPLVEDCALAAPGRPGPKCKKQVNPSCHAWHWKAVDKHLRVPDEYKERGLFWWTAQQFAWLLRPGERLAAQVAAFKAALQWEAHRPILGMHVRHGDSCMQGEGSRTGRKCESLAVYMRGARQMQQYGFRSVYLATDDAAVLEEARRDYPDITWLIGQPTSSQSRNANGGSNHRFEQMAFESGEKNMDLVREFQEVLSDIFMLADTDGFVGKFTSNMDRIAYALNYGQRGCAAPFVSLDAYWCSDYGLETGRTVQ
;
A
#
# COMPACT_ATOMS: atom_id res chain seq x y z
N LEU A 1 -24.92 9.98 15.06
CA LEU A 1 -25.55 8.71 14.66
C LEU A 1 -24.59 7.97 13.72
N VAL A 2 -24.22 6.74 14.07
CA VAL A 2 -23.45 5.85 13.18
C VAL A 2 -24.44 4.89 12.52
N VAL A 3 -24.37 4.74 11.21
CA VAL A 3 -25.25 3.89 10.42
C VAL A 3 -24.43 2.87 9.64
N VAL A 4 -24.69 1.60 9.88
CA VAL A 4 -24.15 0.49 9.08
C VAL A 4 -25.12 0.19 7.95
N ILE A 5 -24.62 0.19 6.71
CA ILE A 5 -25.45 -0.03 5.51
C ILE A 5 -25.24 -1.41 4.85
N CYS A 6 -26.23 -1.84 4.08
CA CYS A 6 -26.30 -3.07 3.27
C CYS A 6 -26.42 -4.38 4.07
N SER A 7 -25.42 -4.72 4.89
CA SER A 7 -25.44 -5.97 5.67
C SER A 7 -24.65 -5.86 6.96
N THR A 8 -24.79 -6.86 7.84
CA THR A 8 -23.99 -7.02 9.07
C THR A 8 -22.91 -8.11 8.92
N ARG A 9 -22.35 -8.28 7.71
CA ARG A 9 -21.30 -9.26 7.45
C ARG A 9 -20.05 -8.96 8.29
N GLY A 10 -19.38 -10.02 8.76
CA GLY A 10 -18.15 -9.90 9.54
C GLY A 10 -18.36 -9.40 10.97
N HIS A 11 -19.62 -9.30 11.43
CA HIS A 11 -19.94 -8.76 12.74
C HIS A 11 -19.23 -9.46 13.91
N HIS A 12 -19.01 -10.77 13.80
CA HIS A 12 -18.33 -11.57 14.81
C HIS A 12 -16.84 -11.24 14.91
N LEU A 13 -16.26 -10.62 13.89
CA LEU A 13 -14.86 -10.21 13.83
C LEU A 13 -14.66 -8.77 14.30
N THR A 14 -15.58 -7.90 13.91
CA THR A 14 -15.38 -6.45 13.98
C THR A 14 -16.08 -5.77 15.14
N TRP A 15 -17.16 -6.37 15.68
CA TRP A 15 -18.06 -5.67 16.62
C TRP A 15 -17.33 -5.02 17.80
N ARG A 16 -16.46 -5.77 18.48
CA ARG A 16 -15.76 -5.25 19.66
C ARG A 16 -14.93 -4.03 19.31
N ALA A 17 -14.12 -4.13 18.26
CA ALA A 17 -13.25 -3.04 17.84
C ALA A 17 -14.06 -1.85 17.28
N PHE A 18 -15.18 -2.11 16.60
CA PHE A 18 -16.12 -1.10 16.14
C PHE A 18 -16.75 -0.34 17.32
N HIS A 19 -17.19 -1.05 18.35
CA HIS A 19 -17.73 -0.44 19.56
C HIS A 19 -16.68 0.44 20.25
N ASP A 20 -15.52 -0.14 20.57
CA ASP A 20 -14.49 0.48 21.40
C ASP A 20 -13.79 1.67 20.69
N ASN A 21 -13.70 1.63 19.35
CA ASN A 21 -12.97 2.66 18.59
C ASN A 21 -13.86 3.63 17.80
N LEU A 22 -15.14 3.32 17.57
CA LEU A 22 -16.05 4.21 16.84
C LEU A 22 -17.24 4.67 17.69
N LEU A 23 -17.96 3.75 18.33
CA LEU A 23 -19.18 4.12 19.06
C LEU A 23 -18.85 4.81 20.39
N GLU A 24 -17.99 4.20 21.20
CA GLU A 24 -17.65 4.70 22.54
C GLU A 24 -16.93 6.06 22.49
N PRO A 25 -15.86 6.26 21.68
CA PRO A 25 -15.13 7.53 21.68
C PRO A 25 -15.97 8.71 21.17
N LEU A 26 -16.95 8.43 20.30
CA LEU A 26 -17.85 9.45 19.75
C LEU A 26 -19.17 9.56 20.52
N GLN A 27 -19.38 8.72 21.54
CA GLN A 27 -20.65 8.59 22.26
C GLN A 27 -21.84 8.46 21.30
N ALA A 28 -21.68 7.64 20.27
CA ALA A 28 -22.62 7.58 19.15
C ALA A 28 -23.65 6.47 19.33
N ASP A 29 -24.92 6.79 19.06
CA ASP A 29 -25.95 5.78 18.82
C ASP A 29 -25.70 5.05 17.49
N LEU A 30 -26.05 3.77 17.44
CA LEU A 30 -25.97 2.90 16.26
C LEU A 30 -27.34 2.70 15.60
N ALA A 31 -27.38 2.78 14.27
CA ALA A 31 -28.48 2.33 13.43
C ALA A 31 -28.00 1.32 12.37
N LEU A 32 -28.90 0.44 11.93
CA LEU A 32 -28.67 -0.51 10.84
C LEU A 32 -29.63 -0.22 9.69
N ALA A 33 -29.11 -0.04 8.48
CA ALA A 33 -29.88 0.00 7.24
C ALA A 33 -29.47 -1.19 6.38
N VAL A 34 -30.14 -2.33 6.52
CA VAL A 34 -29.62 -3.61 6.03
C VAL A 34 -30.68 -4.48 5.37
N SER A 35 -30.22 -5.43 4.56
CA SER A 35 -31.10 -6.41 3.93
C SER A 35 -31.63 -7.42 4.95
N THR A 36 -32.93 -7.72 4.92
CA THR A 36 -33.56 -8.75 5.76
C THR A 36 -32.95 -10.13 5.52
N ASP A 37 -32.49 -10.41 4.31
CA ASP A 37 -31.97 -11.72 3.92
C ASP A 37 -30.54 -11.93 4.45
N THR A 38 -29.85 -10.82 4.74
CA THR A 38 -28.53 -10.81 5.38
C THR A 38 -28.59 -10.68 6.91
N LEU A 39 -29.80 -10.59 7.49
CA LEU A 39 -30.02 -10.64 8.93
C LEU A 39 -30.30 -12.10 9.31
N PRO A 40 -29.33 -12.87 9.81
CA PRO A 40 -29.62 -14.24 10.15
C PRO A 40 -30.44 -14.21 11.47
N MET A 41 -31.41 -15.11 11.61
CA MET A 41 -32.42 -15.17 12.68
C MET A 41 -31.89 -15.46 14.11
N TRP A 42 -30.60 -15.31 14.39
CA TRP A 42 -29.98 -15.77 15.64
C TRP A 42 -29.79 -14.64 16.66
N GLU A 43 -30.12 -14.95 17.91
CA GLU A 43 -29.68 -14.23 19.10
C GLU A 43 -28.15 -14.34 19.18
N GLY A 44 -27.43 -13.28 18.81
CA GLY A 44 -25.95 -13.28 18.82
C GLY A 44 -25.26 -12.23 17.95
N ASN A 45 -25.97 -11.58 17.02
CA ASN A 45 -25.41 -10.46 16.27
C ASN A 45 -25.37 -9.18 17.11
N SER A 46 -24.18 -8.82 17.58
CA SER A 46 -23.99 -7.70 18.50
C SER A 46 -24.33 -6.33 17.89
N PHE A 47 -24.13 -6.13 16.58
CA PHE A 47 -24.60 -4.91 15.91
C PHE A 47 -26.12 -4.77 16.03
N ARG A 48 -26.87 -5.88 15.88
CA ARG A 48 -28.33 -5.89 15.99
C ARG A 48 -28.79 -5.64 17.42
N THR A 49 -28.17 -6.29 18.41
CA THR A 49 -28.58 -6.14 19.82
C THR A 49 -28.29 -4.76 20.37
N SER A 50 -27.27 -4.07 19.83
CA SER A 50 -26.85 -2.74 20.30
C SER A 50 -27.39 -1.60 19.44
N ALA A 51 -27.99 -1.89 18.27
CA ALA A 51 -28.58 -0.87 17.43
C ALA A 51 -29.86 -0.31 18.05
N LYS A 52 -29.94 1.02 18.12
CA LYS A 52 -31.11 1.77 18.56
C LYS A 52 -32.19 1.83 17.48
N TYR A 53 -31.78 1.82 16.21
CA TYR A 53 -32.67 1.82 15.05
C TYR A 53 -32.30 0.71 14.08
N ILE A 54 -33.30 0.01 13.55
CA ILE A 54 -33.11 -1.07 12.57
C ILE A 54 -34.09 -0.82 11.42
N TRP A 55 -33.53 -0.49 10.27
CA TRP A 55 -34.22 -0.23 9.00
C TRP A 55 -33.91 -1.38 8.05
N ALA A 56 -34.76 -2.40 8.07
CA ALA A 56 -34.56 -3.61 7.28
C ALA A 56 -35.43 -3.60 6.02
N VAL A 57 -34.84 -3.97 4.88
CA VAL A 57 -35.53 -4.04 3.57
C VAL A 57 -35.26 -5.40 2.92
N SER A 58 -36.21 -5.99 2.20
CA SER A 58 -35.99 -7.24 1.47
C SER A 58 -35.12 -7.05 0.23
N GLU A 59 -34.40 -8.10 -0.18
CA GLU A 59 -33.72 -8.06 -1.49
C GLU A 59 -34.77 -7.96 -2.62
N PRO A 60 -34.45 -7.29 -3.73
CA PRO A 60 -35.34 -7.21 -4.87
C PRO A 60 -35.43 -8.56 -5.60
N PRO A 61 -36.53 -8.82 -6.34
CA PRO A 61 -36.66 -10.00 -7.18
C PRO A 61 -35.45 -10.17 -8.12
N ASP A 62 -34.98 -11.41 -8.25
CA ASP A 62 -33.81 -11.80 -9.03
C ASP A 62 -32.51 -11.03 -8.72
N ASN A 63 -32.43 -10.38 -7.54
CA ASN A 63 -31.33 -9.49 -7.16
C ASN A 63 -31.12 -8.34 -8.16
N ASP A 64 -32.19 -7.88 -8.84
CA ASP A 64 -32.16 -6.76 -9.77
C ASP A 64 -32.62 -5.47 -9.06
N TYR A 65 -31.66 -4.63 -8.72
CA TYR A 65 -31.91 -3.38 -8.00
C TYR A 65 -32.69 -2.35 -8.81
N GLN A 66 -32.92 -2.59 -10.12
CA GLN A 66 -33.88 -1.78 -10.88
C GLN A 66 -35.23 -1.66 -10.16
N TYR A 67 -35.69 -2.75 -9.53
CA TYR A 67 -36.96 -2.78 -8.79
C TYR A 67 -37.07 -1.64 -7.78
N TRP A 68 -36.04 -1.45 -6.95
CA TRP A 68 -36.04 -0.40 -5.94
C TRP A 68 -35.88 1.00 -6.52
N PHE A 69 -35.19 1.14 -7.65
CA PHE A 69 -35.08 2.43 -8.34
C PHE A 69 -36.40 2.82 -9.03
N ASP A 70 -37.19 1.85 -9.51
CA ASP A 70 -38.56 2.07 -9.99
C ASP A 70 -39.49 2.53 -8.86
N GLU A 71 -39.38 1.91 -7.67
CA GLU A 71 -40.10 2.36 -6.48
C GLU A 71 -39.76 3.80 -6.08
N ILE A 72 -38.47 4.18 -6.10
CA ILE A 72 -38.05 5.57 -5.86
C ILE A 72 -38.64 6.50 -6.92
N ALA A 73 -38.61 6.11 -8.20
CA ALA A 73 -39.17 6.90 -9.29
C ALA A 73 -40.68 7.13 -9.12
N GLN A 74 -41.40 6.10 -8.67
CA GLN A 74 -42.84 6.16 -8.46
C GLN A 74 -43.19 7.02 -7.24
N GLN A 75 -42.45 6.87 -6.15
CA GLN A 75 -42.68 7.61 -4.91
C GLN A 75 -42.31 9.09 -5.03
N CYS A 76 -41.16 9.40 -5.63
CA CYS A 76 -40.63 10.77 -5.70
C CYS A 76 -41.11 11.56 -6.92
N PHE A 77 -41.39 10.89 -8.04
CA PHE A 77 -41.62 11.56 -9.33
C PHE A 77 -42.87 11.05 -10.07
N HIS A 78 -43.66 10.16 -9.47
CA HIS A 78 -44.88 9.58 -10.05
C HIS A 78 -44.68 9.01 -11.46
N ARG A 79 -43.52 8.40 -11.71
CA ARG A 79 -43.17 7.78 -12.98
C ARG A 79 -42.53 6.41 -12.78
N ARG A 80 -42.33 5.70 -13.89
CA ARG A 80 -41.57 4.44 -13.90
C ARG A 80 -40.13 4.67 -14.34
N PHE A 81 -39.20 3.98 -13.70
CA PHE A 81 -37.81 3.81 -14.10
C PHE A 81 -37.65 2.53 -14.93
N THR A 82 -37.74 2.70 -16.25
CA THR A 82 -37.83 1.57 -17.18
C THR A 82 -36.47 0.93 -17.46
N LYS A 83 -36.48 -0.27 -18.05
CA LYS A 83 -35.24 -0.95 -18.49
C LYS A 83 -34.49 -0.10 -19.51
N GLU A 84 -35.22 0.63 -20.35
CA GLU A 84 -34.65 1.55 -21.34
C GLU A 84 -33.95 2.74 -20.69
N ASP A 85 -34.52 3.29 -19.60
CA ASP A 85 -33.89 4.37 -18.84
C ASP A 85 -32.55 3.90 -18.24
N ALA A 86 -32.57 2.75 -17.56
CA ALA A 86 -31.37 2.13 -17.00
C ALA A 86 -30.32 1.80 -18.07
N HIS A 87 -30.73 1.20 -19.19
CA HIS A 87 -29.83 0.88 -20.30
C HIS A 87 -29.20 2.14 -20.90
N THR A 88 -30.00 3.19 -21.12
CA THR A 88 -29.52 4.46 -21.66
C THR A 88 -28.48 5.10 -20.73
N ILE A 89 -28.74 5.13 -19.41
CA ILE A 89 -27.79 5.67 -18.43
C ILE A 89 -26.52 4.84 -18.41
N GLY A 90 -26.63 3.51 -18.35
CA GLY A 90 -25.47 2.61 -18.36
C GLY A 90 -24.62 2.75 -19.63
N LYS A 91 -25.25 3.01 -20.78
CA LYS A 91 -24.54 3.20 -22.05
C LYS A 91 -23.84 4.56 -22.17
N GLN A 92 -24.48 5.63 -21.71
CA GLN A 92 -23.95 7.00 -21.83
C GLN A 92 -22.95 7.35 -20.73
N ILE A 93 -23.10 6.74 -19.55
CA ILE A 93 -22.20 6.87 -18.41
C ILE A 93 -21.71 5.46 -18.06
N HIS A 94 -20.94 4.87 -18.98
CA HIS A 94 -20.44 3.51 -18.88
C HIS A 94 -19.49 3.32 -17.70
N GLY A 95 -19.39 2.10 -17.18
CA GLY A 95 -18.43 1.75 -16.14
C GLY A 95 -18.96 0.76 -15.10
N HIS A 96 -18.68 1.00 -13.81
CA HIS A 96 -18.89 0.05 -12.72
C HIS A 96 -19.66 0.64 -11.53
N TRP A 97 -20.48 1.67 -11.75
CA TRP A 97 -21.13 2.45 -10.68
C TRP A 97 -22.63 2.15 -10.45
N LEU A 98 -23.31 1.51 -11.42
CA LEU A 98 -24.72 1.08 -11.31
C LEU A 98 -24.91 -0.45 -11.29
N GLY A 99 -23.88 -1.20 -10.90
CA GLY A 99 -23.96 -2.66 -10.86
C GLY A 99 -25.10 -3.18 -9.99
N LEU A 100 -25.64 -4.37 -10.32
CA LEU A 100 -26.91 -4.98 -9.87
C LEU A 100 -28.20 -4.38 -10.43
N ILE A 101 -28.13 -3.33 -11.26
CA ILE A 101 -29.23 -2.96 -12.17
C ILE A 101 -28.97 -3.68 -13.50
N LYS A 102 -29.64 -4.81 -13.77
CA LYS A 102 -29.22 -5.73 -14.84
C LYS A 102 -29.20 -5.09 -16.23
N ALA A 103 -30.14 -4.18 -16.50
CA ALA A 103 -30.24 -3.47 -17.76
C ALA A 103 -29.03 -2.56 -18.06
N THR A 104 -28.20 -2.24 -17.06
CA THR A 104 -26.94 -1.49 -17.24
C THR A 104 -25.77 -2.37 -17.69
N GLU A 105 -25.91 -3.70 -17.66
CA GLU A 105 -24.85 -4.68 -18.03
C GLU A 105 -23.58 -4.62 -17.16
N HIS A 106 -23.63 -3.92 -16.02
CA HIS A 106 -22.49 -3.75 -15.11
C HIS A 106 -22.38 -4.89 -14.09
N ARG A 107 -21.15 -5.43 -13.89
CA ARG A 107 -20.88 -6.62 -13.06
C ARG A 107 -20.52 -6.35 -11.59
N THR A 108 -20.75 -5.15 -11.07
CA THR A 108 -20.45 -4.76 -9.68
C THR A 108 -21.71 -4.73 -8.80
N ALA A 109 -21.56 -4.42 -7.51
CA ALA A 109 -22.66 -4.25 -6.56
C ALA A 109 -22.71 -2.81 -6.02
N SER A 110 -22.72 -1.82 -6.92
CA SER A 110 -22.61 -0.41 -6.55
C SER A 110 -23.98 0.26 -6.34
N SER A 111 -25.03 -0.17 -7.04
CA SER A 111 -26.38 0.42 -6.90
C SER A 111 -27.00 0.18 -5.51
N ILE A 112 -26.68 -0.94 -4.85
CA ILE A 112 -27.08 -1.22 -3.46
C ILE A 112 -26.61 -0.13 -2.49
N LEU A 113 -25.40 0.39 -2.65
CA LEU A 113 -24.84 1.42 -1.78
C LEU A 113 -25.53 2.78 -1.98
N ILE A 114 -26.02 3.05 -3.19
CA ILE A 114 -26.83 4.22 -3.51
C ILE A 114 -28.23 4.07 -2.90
N PHE A 115 -28.85 2.90 -3.06
CA PHE A 115 -30.17 2.61 -2.52
C PHE A 115 -30.22 2.70 -0.98
N PHE A 116 -29.27 2.07 -0.27
CA PHE A 116 -29.29 2.09 1.18
C PHE A 116 -29.03 3.49 1.76
N ARG A 117 -28.30 4.37 1.06
CA ARG A 117 -28.21 5.80 1.45
C ARG A 117 -29.57 6.49 1.37
N TRP A 118 -30.36 6.19 0.36
CA TRP A 118 -31.73 6.69 0.26
C TRP A 118 -32.62 6.16 1.37
N ILE A 119 -32.53 4.86 1.71
CA ILE A 119 -33.25 4.28 2.87
C ILE A 119 -32.89 5.00 4.18
N VAL A 120 -31.61 5.28 4.40
CA VAL A 120 -31.17 6.07 5.57
C VAL A 120 -31.84 7.43 5.59
N LEU A 121 -31.87 8.14 4.45
CA LEU A 121 -32.54 9.43 4.36
C LEU A 121 -34.03 9.35 4.73
N GLN A 122 -34.76 8.39 4.14
CA GLN A 122 -36.20 8.23 4.39
C GLN A 122 -36.49 8.04 5.88
N HIS A 123 -35.67 7.24 6.57
CA HIS A 123 -35.85 7.02 8.00
C HIS A 123 -35.39 8.19 8.87
N LEU A 124 -34.32 8.90 8.49
CA LEU A 124 -33.90 10.12 9.18
C LEU A 124 -35.03 11.17 9.18
N GLU A 125 -35.72 11.33 8.05
CA GLU A 125 -36.87 12.23 7.91
C GLU A 125 -38.10 11.70 8.66
N LYS A 126 -38.50 10.46 8.40
CA LYS A 126 -39.70 9.82 8.99
C LYS A 126 -39.67 9.77 10.52
N GLU A 127 -38.52 9.45 11.10
CA GLU A 127 -38.34 9.30 12.55
C GLU A 127 -37.85 10.60 13.23
N GLN A 128 -37.77 11.69 12.46
CA GLN A 128 -37.35 13.02 12.89
C GLN A 128 -35.99 12.98 13.60
N LEU A 129 -35.03 12.27 13.01
CA LEU A 129 -33.68 12.11 13.56
C LEU A 129 -32.73 13.25 13.13
N LEU A 130 -33.08 13.98 12.07
CA LEU A 130 -32.31 15.12 11.56
C LEU A 130 -32.05 16.20 12.62
N SER A 131 -32.99 16.41 13.54
CA SER A 131 -32.88 17.38 14.64
C SER A 131 -32.31 16.78 15.94
N LYS A 132 -32.19 15.45 16.03
CA LYS A 132 -31.75 14.74 17.25
C LYS A 132 -30.25 14.49 17.30
N TYR A 133 -29.61 14.40 16.14
CA TYR A 133 -28.17 14.12 16.04
C TYR A 133 -27.47 15.25 15.28
N SER A 134 -26.26 15.59 15.71
CA SER A 134 -25.45 16.62 15.05
C SER A 134 -24.71 16.10 13.82
N HIS A 135 -24.26 14.84 13.87
CA HIS A 135 -23.43 14.23 12.83
C HIS A 135 -23.95 12.86 12.43
N LEU A 136 -23.72 12.51 11.17
CA LEU A 136 -24.02 11.21 10.59
C LEU A 136 -22.72 10.57 10.09
N ILE A 137 -22.50 9.32 10.48
CA ILE A 137 -21.44 8.47 9.90
C ILE A 137 -22.13 7.33 9.17
N ILE A 138 -21.86 7.19 7.88
CA ILE A 138 -22.28 6.04 7.08
C ILE A 138 -21.08 5.13 6.96
N THR A 139 -21.22 3.87 7.37
CA THR A 139 -20.13 2.91 7.33
C THR A 139 -20.61 1.48 7.09
N ARG A 140 -19.69 0.51 7.18
CA ARG A 140 -19.95 -0.91 6.97
C ARG A 140 -19.57 -1.71 8.21
N SER A 141 -20.23 -2.85 8.39
CA SER A 141 -20.00 -3.78 9.48
C SER A 141 -18.68 -4.52 9.37
N ASP A 142 -18.16 -4.72 8.16
CA ASP A 142 -16.92 -5.45 7.92
C ASP A 142 -15.65 -4.59 8.07
N TYR A 143 -15.76 -3.35 8.55
CA TYR A 143 -14.59 -2.55 8.95
C TYR A 143 -14.06 -2.96 10.33
N LEU A 144 -12.81 -3.41 10.38
CA LEU A 144 -12.06 -3.57 11.63
C LEU A 144 -11.34 -2.26 11.96
N PHE A 145 -11.78 -1.58 13.01
CA PHE A 145 -11.15 -0.38 13.54
C PHE A 145 -9.98 -0.77 14.44
N ILE A 146 -8.77 -0.24 14.18
CA ILE A 146 -7.58 -0.53 14.99
C ILE A 146 -7.03 0.70 15.73
N ALA A 147 -7.67 1.85 15.55
CA ALA A 147 -7.45 3.05 16.32
C ALA A 147 -8.79 3.82 16.47
N PRO A 148 -8.93 4.68 17.50
CA PRO A 148 -10.12 5.50 17.68
C PRO A 148 -10.42 6.38 16.45
N HIS A 149 -11.69 6.48 16.09
CA HIS A 149 -12.14 7.33 15.01
C HIS A 149 -11.83 8.80 15.33
N PRO A 150 -11.33 9.59 14.36
CA PRO A 150 -11.09 11.01 14.57
C PRO A 150 -12.35 11.75 15.07
N PRO A 151 -12.19 12.76 15.95
CA PRO A 151 -13.24 13.68 16.33
C PRO A 151 -14.11 14.16 15.16
N VAL A 152 -15.43 14.03 15.28
CA VAL A 152 -16.37 14.52 14.25
C VAL A 152 -16.90 15.92 14.53
N TRP A 153 -16.81 16.41 15.77
CA TRP A 153 -17.36 17.70 16.21
C TRP A 153 -16.72 18.94 15.57
N GLN A 154 -15.57 18.77 14.91
CA GLN A 154 -14.93 19.84 14.15
C GLN A 154 -15.52 20.00 12.74
N LEU A 155 -16.34 19.05 12.29
CA LEU A 155 -16.94 19.07 10.96
C LEU A 155 -18.09 20.07 10.89
N GLN A 156 -17.99 21.03 9.97
CA GLN A 156 -19.01 22.06 9.79
C GLN A 156 -19.99 21.69 8.66
N PRO A 157 -21.21 22.27 8.65
CA PRO A 157 -22.10 22.18 7.49
C PRO A 157 -21.38 22.61 6.20
N GLY A 158 -21.57 21.86 5.11
CA GLY A 158 -20.85 22.05 3.85
C GLY A 158 -19.52 21.29 3.75
N GLU A 159 -19.18 20.49 4.77
CA GLU A 159 -17.96 19.69 4.80
C GLU A 159 -18.26 18.19 4.97
N LEU A 160 -17.41 17.35 4.37
CA LEU A 160 -17.46 15.88 4.51
C LEU A 160 -16.11 15.39 5.04
N MET A 161 -16.10 14.35 5.87
CA MET A 161 -14.87 13.60 6.16
C MET A 161 -14.95 12.22 5.50
N VAL A 162 -13.88 11.87 4.80
CA VAL A 162 -13.71 10.55 4.18
C VAL A 162 -12.31 10.04 4.47
N PRO A 163 -12.12 8.74 4.72
CA PRO A 163 -10.80 8.20 5.00
C PRO A 163 -9.94 8.14 3.74
N ASN A 164 -8.62 8.16 3.94
CA ASN A 164 -7.63 8.08 2.88
C ASN A 164 -7.38 6.64 2.41
N GLY A 165 -7.66 6.35 1.14
CA GLY A 165 -7.42 5.05 0.53
C GLY A 165 -8.67 4.55 -0.19
N GLU A 166 -8.50 3.58 -1.10
CA GLU A 166 -9.61 2.94 -1.82
C GLU A 166 -10.62 3.90 -2.47
N GLY A 167 -10.16 5.10 -2.86
CA GLY A 167 -11.00 6.10 -3.52
C GLY A 167 -11.08 5.91 -5.03
N TYR A 168 -10.22 5.09 -5.65
CA TYR A 168 -10.25 4.77 -7.08
C TYR A 168 -10.47 5.98 -8.03
N GLY A 169 -9.80 7.11 -7.75
CA GLY A 169 -9.93 8.36 -8.52
C GLY A 169 -11.03 9.32 -8.04
N GLY A 170 -11.83 8.90 -7.05
CA GLY A 170 -12.83 9.70 -6.34
C GLY A 170 -12.73 9.54 -4.82
N VAL A 171 -13.88 9.40 -4.14
CA VAL A 171 -13.95 9.17 -2.68
C VAL A 171 -14.56 7.81 -2.37
N THR A 172 -14.09 7.16 -1.30
CA THR A 172 -14.61 5.85 -0.90
C THR A 172 -16.14 5.85 -0.77
N ASP A 173 -16.76 4.79 -1.26
CA ASP A 173 -18.20 4.53 -1.22
C ASP A 173 -18.65 3.86 0.09
N ARG A 174 -17.75 3.70 1.07
CA ARG A 174 -17.93 2.80 2.23
C ARG A 174 -17.87 3.47 3.58
N HIS A 175 -17.26 4.65 3.67
CA HIS A 175 -17.22 5.42 4.90
C HIS A 175 -17.31 6.91 4.60
N THR A 176 -18.32 7.58 5.17
CA THR A 176 -18.52 9.03 4.99
C THR A 176 -19.08 9.62 6.27
N VAL A 177 -18.44 10.69 6.76
CA VAL A 177 -18.91 11.50 7.87
C VAL A 177 -19.43 12.82 7.33
N LEU A 178 -20.58 13.26 7.82
CA LEU A 178 -21.19 14.54 7.45
C LEU A 178 -21.91 15.17 8.64
N HIS A 179 -22.07 16.49 8.58
CA HIS A 179 -22.99 17.18 9.48
C HIS A 179 -24.44 16.79 9.12
N MET A 180 -25.30 16.61 10.12
CA MET A 180 -26.67 16.10 9.90
C MET A 180 -27.52 17.04 9.04
N ALA A 181 -27.25 18.35 9.10
CA ALA A 181 -27.87 19.35 8.22
C ALA A 181 -27.62 19.08 6.73
N ASP A 182 -26.53 18.40 6.38
CA ASP A 182 -26.19 18.04 5.00
C ASP A 182 -26.76 16.68 4.59
N ALA A 183 -27.31 15.89 5.51
CA ALA A 183 -27.81 14.55 5.18
C ALA A 183 -28.91 14.56 4.10
N PRO A 184 -29.91 15.47 4.14
CA PRO A 184 -30.92 15.52 3.10
C PRO A 184 -30.37 15.78 1.71
N LYS A 185 -29.36 16.64 1.55
CA LYS A 185 -28.78 16.89 0.21
C LYS A 185 -27.85 15.76 -0.23
N ILE A 186 -27.05 15.21 0.69
CA ILE A 186 -26.00 14.24 0.35
C ILE A 186 -26.56 12.84 0.05
N LEU A 187 -27.63 12.43 0.74
CA LEU A 187 -28.18 11.08 0.62
C LEU A 187 -29.22 10.92 -0.51
N ARG A 188 -29.61 12.02 -1.17
CA ARG A 188 -30.57 12.05 -2.29
C ARG A 188 -30.03 11.57 -3.64
N LEU A 189 -28.82 11.02 -3.69
CA LEU A 189 -28.21 10.58 -4.94
C LEU A 189 -29.12 9.66 -5.77
N ALA A 190 -29.84 8.73 -5.13
CA ALA A 190 -30.74 7.82 -5.84
C ALA A 190 -31.85 8.54 -6.63
N GLU A 191 -32.40 9.63 -6.08
CA GLU A 191 -33.47 10.41 -6.72
C GLU A 191 -32.98 11.05 -8.04
N THR A 192 -31.72 11.47 -8.08
CA THR A 192 -31.09 12.09 -9.26
C THR A 192 -30.87 11.12 -10.43
N LEU A 193 -31.10 9.82 -10.21
CA LEU A 193 -30.96 8.79 -11.24
C LEU A 193 -32.30 8.45 -11.90
N VAL A 194 -33.41 8.86 -11.28
CA VAL A 194 -34.75 8.41 -11.66
C VAL A 194 -35.75 9.55 -11.88
N PHE A 195 -35.30 10.81 -11.78
CA PHE A 195 -36.18 11.99 -11.91
C PHE A 195 -36.77 12.20 -13.31
N ASP A 196 -36.11 11.73 -14.37
CA ASP A 196 -36.56 11.87 -15.77
C ASP A 196 -36.02 10.72 -16.65
N THR A 197 -36.31 10.74 -17.94
CA THR A 197 -35.87 9.70 -18.88
C THR A 197 -34.35 9.54 -18.88
N GLY A 198 -33.88 8.32 -19.15
CA GLY A 198 -32.46 7.97 -19.06
C GLY A 198 -31.56 8.89 -19.89
N GLY A 199 -32.02 9.33 -21.07
CA GLY A 199 -31.28 10.29 -21.89
C GLY A 199 -31.15 11.69 -21.27
N LYS A 200 -32.19 12.19 -20.59
CA LYS A 200 -32.13 13.49 -19.91
C LYS A 200 -31.30 13.42 -18.63
N VAL A 201 -31.46 12.35 -17.84
CA VAL A 201 -30.63 12.08 -16.66
C VAL A 201 -29.16 12.02 -17.07
N SER A 202 -28.84 11.26 -18.12
CA SER A 202 -27.48 11.13 -18.63
C SER A 202 -26.91 12.48 -19.08
N LYS A 203 -27.67 13.26 -19.86
CA LYS A 203 -27.25 14.59 -20.30
C LYS A 203 -27.01 15.55 -19.13
N TRP A 204 -27.84 15.48 -18.10
CA TRP A 204 -27.70 16.30 -16.89
C TRP A 204 -26.42 15.95 -16.13
N TRP A 205 -26.14 14.66 -15.94
CA TRP A 205 -24.91 14.18 -15.30
C TRP A 205 -23.65 14.50 -16.12
N LEU A 206 -23.67 14.26 -17.44
CA LEU A 206 -22.54 14.52 -18.33
C LEU A 206 -22.11 16.00 -18.35
N LYS A 207 -23.02 16.92 -18.04
CA LYS A 207 -22.67 18.34 -17.90
C LYS A 207 -21.64 18.58 -16.78
N GLU A 208 -21.77 17.86 -15.67
CA GLU A 208 -20.87 17.99 -14.52
C GLU A 208 -19.70 17.00 -14.55
N LEU A 209 -19.91 15.80 -15.13
CA LEU A 209 -18.86 14.78 -15.27
C LEU A 209 -17.86 15.14 -16.38
N GLY A 210 -18.29 15.90 -17.40
CA GLY A 210 -17.48 16.17 -18.58
C GLY A 210 -17.33 14.93 -19.47
N HIS A 211 -16.09 14.62 -19.86
CA HIS A 211 -15.79 13.47 -20.73
C HIS A 211 -15.64 12.17 -19.95
N VAL A 212 -16.45 11.16 -20.28
CA VAL A 212 -16.30 9.80 -19.74
C VAL A 212 -15.23 9.07 -20.53
N GLY A 213 -14.08 8.83 -19.90
CA GLY A 213 -12.93 8.17 -20.52
C GLY A 213 -13.19 6.69 -20.87
N ALA A 214 -12.24 6.07 -21.60
CA ALA A 214 -12.37 4.68 -22.08
C ALA A 214 -12.65 3.64 -20.98
N ASN A 215 -12.20 3.89 -19.75
CA ASN A 215 -12.40 3.00 -18.60
C ASN A 215 -13.75 3.19 -17.89
N GLY A 216 -14.55 4.17 -18.31
CA GLY A 216 -15.84 4.48 -17.68
C GLY A 216 -15.72 5.13 -16.29
N MET A 217 -16.84 5.17 -15.57
CA MET A 217 -16.97 5.73 -14.22
C MET A 217 -17.16 4.63 -13.17
N ASN A 218 -16.62 4.82 -11.98
CA ASN A 218 -16.88 3.99 -10.79
C ASN A 218 -17.72 4.76 -9.77
N LEU A 219 -18.18 4.10 -8.70
CA LEU A 219 -19.05 4.76 -7.74
C LEU A 219 -18.31 5.89 -7.00
N GLU A 220 -17.03 5.72 -6.75
CA GLU A 220 -16.20 6.67 -6.03
C GLU A 220 -16.06 8.01 -6.76
N THR A 221 -15.89 7.96 -8.09
CA THR A 221 -15.86 9.16 -8.96
C THR A 221 -17.23 9.81 -9.08
N ILE A 222 -18.31 9.02 -9.14
CA ILE A 222 -19.68 9.53 -9.11
C ILE A 222 -19.97 10.24 -7.77
N LEU A 223 -19.56 9.66 -6.64
CA LEU A 223 -19.69 10.28 -5.33
C LEU A 223 -18.86 11.55 -5.21
N MET A 224 -17.63 11.55 -5.75
CA MET A 224 -16.79 12.75 -5.79
C MET A 224 -17.48 13.89 -6.54
N THR A 225 -18.02 13.63 -7.74
CA THR A 225 -18.75 14.63 -8.53
C THR A 225 -20.04 15.05 -7.82
N TRP A 226 -20.78 14.11 -7.25
CA TRP A 226 -21.99 14.40 -6.47
C TRP A 226 -21.70 15.34 -5.30
N TYR A 227 -20.66 15.07 -4.54
CA TYR A 227 -20.31 15.87 -3.37
C TYR A 227 -19.74 17.23 -3.76
N ARG A 228 -18.75 17.28 -4.65
CA ARG A 228 -18.07 18.54 -5.00
C ARG A 228 -18.86 19.40 -5.97
N ASN A 229 -19.30 18.83 -7.09
CA ASN A 229 -19.83 19.64 -8.20
C ASN A 229 -21.30 19.95 -7.97
N PHE A 230 -22.10 18.94 -7.61
CA PHE A 230 -23.54 19.14 -7.42
C PHE A 230 -23.89 19.77 -6.07
N ASN A 231 -23.13 19.48 -5.01
CA ASN A 231 -23.47 19.91 -3.65
C ASN A 231 -22.46 20.88 -3.02
N ASN A 232 -21.42 21.28 -3.76
CA ASN A 232 -20.37 22.22 -3.31
C ASN A 232 -19.76 21.86 -1.96
N MET A 233 -19.54 20.57 -1.71
CA MET A 233 -18.99 20.08 -0.45
C MET A 233 -17.48 20.14 -0.43
N LYS A 234 -16.92 20.63 0.68
CA LYS A 234 -15.50 20.53 0.95
C LYS A 234 -15.18 19.17 1.58
N ILE A 235 -14.39 18.38 0.86
CA ILE A 235 -14.01 17.03 1.30
C ILE A 235 -12.70 17.11 2.09
N ARG A 236 -12.76 16.73 3.37
CA ARG A 236 -11.63 16.59 4.27
C ARG A 236 -11.22 15.12 4.34
N SER A 237 -10.00 14.84 3.90
CA SER A 237 -9.38 13.53 4.07
C SER A 237 -8.97 13.31 5.52
N ILE A 238 -9.34 12.17 6.09
CA ILE A 238 -8.85 11.73 7.40
C ILE A 238 -7.89 10.55 7.27
N GLY A 239 -7.00 10.42 8.26
CA GLY A 239 -6.18 9.22 8.42
C GLY A 239 -7.08 7.98 8.45
N GLN A 240 -6.75 6.97 7.66
CA GLN A 240 -7.41 5.69 7.71
C GLN A 240 -7.18 5.09 9.10
N VAL A 241 -8.22 4.66 9.82
CA VAL A 241 -8.11 4.00 11.15
C VAL A 241 -8.79 2.63 11.17
N MET A 242 -9.37 2.23 10.04
CA MET A 242 -10.07 0.98 9.86
C MET A 242 -9.77 0.36 8.49
N PHE A 243 -10.03 -0.93 8.33
CA PHE A 243 -9.90 -1.62 7.04
C PHE A 243 -10.90 -2.76 6.94
N ILE A 244 -11.34 -3.10 5.74
CA ILE A 244 -12.30 -4.18 5.56
C ILE A 244 -11.63 -5.50 5.87
N VAL A 245 -12.32 -6.36 6.62
CA VAL A 245 -11.92 -7.74 6.87
C VAL A 245 -12.91 -8.73 6.28
N TYR A 246 -12.43 -9.95 6.06
CA TYR A 246 -13.23 -11.10 5.65
C TYR A 246 -12.72 -12.37 6.33
N ASP A 247 -13.55 -13.41 6.31
CA ASP A 247 -13.22 -14.76 6.77
C ASP A 247 -13.81 -15.81 5.82
N SER A 248 -13.76 -17.08 6.22
CA SER A 248 -14.31 -18.20 5.44
C SER A 248 -15.82 -18.13 5.21
N GLU A 249 -16.56 -17.30 5.96
CA GLU A 249 -18.01 -17.13 5.79
C GLU A 249 -18.34 -16.03 4.75
N ASP A 250 -17.41 -15.15 4.39
CA ASP A 250 -17.63 -14.11 3.39
C ASP A 250 -17.61 -14.67 1.96
N LYS A 251 -18.77 -14.81 1.30
CA LYS A 251 -18.92 -15.31 -0.08
C LYS A 251 -18.67 -14.29 -1.20
N SER A 252 -18.18 -13.09 -0.91
CA SER A 252 -18.00 -12.07 -1.96
C SER A 252 -16.86 -12.37 -2.92
N SER A 253 -17.04 -11.94 -4.18
CA SER A 253 -16.17 -12.26 -5.33
C SER A 253 -14.88 -11.42 -5.40
N GLN A 254 -14.80 -10.29 -4.69
CA GLN A 254 -13.61 -9.45 -4.64
C GLN A 254 -12.85 -9.71 -3.33
N ARG A 255 -11.77 -10.49 -3.40
CA ARG A 255 -10.92 -10.86 -2.25
C ARG A 255 -9.44 -10.63 -2.56
N ALA A 256 -9.08 -9.36 -2.79
CA ALA A 256 -7.70 -8.98 -3.14
C ALA A 256 -6.64 -9.41 -2.10
N GLY A 257 -7.04 -9.60 -0.84
CA GLY A 257 -6.17 -10.08 0.24
C GLY A 257 -6.05 -11.60 0.42
N GLU A 258 -6.71 -12.44 -0.39
CA GLU A 258 -6.69 -13.91 -0.22
C GLU A 258 -5.41 -14.55 -0.74
N ALA A 259 -4.79 -13.95 -1.76
CA ALA A 259 -3.57 -14.46 -2.37
C ALA A 259 -2.29 -14.29 -1.52
N TYR A 260 -2.36 -13.59 -0.38
CA TYR A 260 -1.19 -13.22 0.43
C TYR A 260 -1.18 -13.84 1.84
N LEU A 261 -2.28 -14.39 2.34
CA LEU A 261 -2.33 -14.86 3.73
C LEU A 261 -1.89 -16.30 3.94
N SER A 262 -1.87 -17.14 2.90
CA SER A 262 -1.24 -18.46 2.97
C SER A 262 0.29 -18.40 3.06
N ASP A 263 0.88 -17.27 2.65
CA ASP A 263 2.32 -17.20 2.35
C ASP A 263 3.10 -16.33 3.34
N ILE A 264 2.42 -15.62 4.26
CA ILE A 264 3.03 -14.65 5.17
C ILE A 264 3.26 -15.21 6.59
N ASP A 265 2.59 -16.30 6.99
CA ASP A 265 2.84 -16.91 8.31
C ASP A 265 2.31 -18.37 8.41
N PRO A 266 3.18 -19.40 8.57
CA PRO A 266 2.72 -20.76 8.81
C PRO A 266 2.10 -20.98 10.21
N TRP A 267 2.03 -19.94 11.06
CA TRP A 267 1.53 -20.02 12.43
C TRP A 267 0.42 -19.02 12.77
N VAL A 268 -0.34 -18.50 11.80
CA VAL A 268 -1.60 -17.82 12.13
C VAL A 268 -2.70 -18.88 12.31
N PRO A 269 -3.29 -19.05 13.50
CA PRO A 269 -4.57 -19.73 13.63
C PRO A 269 -5.61 -18.80 13.00
N THR A 270 -5.95 -19.05 11.73
CA THR A 270 -6.75 -18.19 10.88
C THR A 270 -8.18 -18.00 11.41
N ARG A 271 -8.63 -16.74 11.55
CA ARG A 271 -10.06 -16.37 11.35
C ARG A 271 -10.31 -14.97 10.74
N VAL A 272 -9.31 -14.10 10.53
CA VAL A 272 -9.55 -12.72 10.04
C VAL A 272 -8.49 -12.31 9.02
N HIS A 273 -8.92 -11.85 7.85
CA HIS A 273 -8.06 -11.40 6.76
C HIS A 273 -8.41 -9.98 6.33
N ALA A 274 -7.41 -9.14 6.08
CA ALA A 274 -7.65 -7.83 5.46
C ALA A 274 -8.07 -8.02 3.99
N LYS A 275 -9.17 -7.38 3.59
CA LYS A 275 -9.71 -7.45 2.23
C LYS A 275 -8.97 -6.55 1.26
N TYR A 276 -8.58 -5.35 1.72
CA TYR A 276 -7.81 -4.36 0.98
C TYR A 276 -6.60 -3.93 1.82
N TYR A 277 -5.40 -4.26 1.35
CA TYR A 277 -4.16 -4.07 2.12
C TYR A 277 -3.77 -2.58 2.28
N THR A 278 -4.16 -1.75 1.31
CA THR A 278 -4.06 -0.28 1.34
C THR A 278 -4.79 0.32 2.55
N GLU A 279 -6.02 -0.13 2.82
CA GLU A 279 -6.77 0.30 4.02
C GLU A 279 -6.07 -0.19 5.29
N TYR A 280 -5.62 -1.45 5.32
CA TYR A 280 -4.93 -2.03 6.47
C TYR A 280 -3.67 -1.24 6.84
N ASN A 281 -2.83 -0.94 5.85
CA ASN A 281 -1.61 -0.18 6.07
C ASN A 281 -1.89 1.26 6.47
N GLY A 282 -2.88 1.91 5.85
CA GLY A 282 -3.31 3.24 6.26
C GLY A 282 -3.75 3.26 7.73
N ALA A 283 -4.55 2.27 8.14
CA ALA A 283 -4.98 2.08 9.51
C ALA A 283 -3.79 1.85 10.47
N ARG A 284 -2.82 1.03 10.06
CA ARG A 284 -1.64 0.68 10.86
C ARG A 284 -0.75 1.88 11.15
N VAL A 285 -0.57 2.77 10.17
CA VAL A 285 0.24 3.99 10.31
C VAL A 285 -0.38 4.99 11.29
N ASN A 286 -1.71 5.04 11.37
CA ASN A 286 -2.42 5.98 12.25
C ASN A 286 -2.67 5.42 13.67
N ALA A 287 -2.28 4.16 13.93
CA ALA A 287 -2.37 3.57 15.25
C ALA A 287 -1.07 3.78 16.05
N ALA A 288 -1.16 4.37 17.25
CA ALA A 288 -0.05 4.44 18.20
C ALA A 288 0.20 3.03 18.78
N GLN A 289 1.12 2.28 18.16
CA GLN A 289 1.34 0.85 18.36
C GLN A 289 0.10 -0.01 18.01
N PRO A 290 0.04 -0.62 16.82
CA PRO A 290 -1.04 -1.55 16.50
C PRO A 290 -0.87 -2.79 17.36
N MET A 291 -1.53 -2.84 18.52
CA MET A 291 -1.80 -4.08 19.23
C MET A 291 -2.82 -4.87 18.42
N LEU A 292 -2.34 -5.51 17.34
CA LEU A 292 -3.03 -6.63 16.71
C LEU A 292 -2.89 -7.83 17.65
N TYR A 293 -3.72 -7.82 18.70
CA TYR A 293 -3.97 -8.87 19.69
C TYR A 293 -2.87 -9.15 20.73
N THR A 294 -3.28 -9.19 22.00
CA THR A 294 -2.64 -10.00 23.04
C THR A 294 -2.65 -11.46 22.57
N LYS A 295 -1.49 -12.13 22.61
CA LYS A 295 -1.33 -13.56 22.31
C LYS A 295 -2.45 -14.39 22.96
N ILE A 296 -3.44 -14.84 22.18
CA ILE A 296 -4.27 -15.96 22.58
C ILE A 296 -3.39 -17.19 22.40
N THR A 297 -2.86 -17.72 23.51
CA THR A 297 -2.11 -18.97 23.49
C THR A 297 -3.05 -20.13 23.15
N ASP A 298 -2.52 -21.22 22.60
CA ASP A 298 -3.29 -22.45 22.35
C ASP A 298 -4.01 -22.94 23.62
N ALA A 299 -3.43 -22.69 24.80
CA ALA A 299 -4.04 -22.99 26.09
C ALA A 299 -5.32 -22.18 26.34
N MET A 300 -5.32 -20.88 26.03
CA MET A 300 -6.49 -20.00 26.14
C MET A 300 -7.58 -20.36 25.11
N PHE A 301 -7.18 -20.77 23.89
CA PHE A 301 -8.11 -21.26 22.87
C PHE A 301 -8.75 -22.59 23.25
N GLN A 302 -7.97 -23.52 23.80
CA GLN A 302 -8.47 -24.78 24.33
C GLN A 302 -9.40 -24.56 25.54
N GLU A 303 -9.12 -23.55 26.37
CA GLU A 303 -10.00 -23.17 27.48
C GLU A 303 -11.31 -22.53 26.99
N MET A 304 -11.27 -21.62 26.02
CA MET A 304 -12.46 -21.04 25.40
C MET A 304 -13.31 -22.10 24.68
N THR A 305 -12.67 -23.04 23.98
CA THR A 305 -13.39 -24.12 23.30
C THR A 305 -14.00 -25.07 24.32
N ARG A 306 -13.29 -25.43 25.39
CA ARG A 306 -13.85 -26.20 26.51
C ARG A 306 -15.02 -25.47 27.17
N ASN A 307 -14.94 -24.16 27.35
CA ASN A 307 -16.02 -23.35 27.92
C ASN A 307 -17.23 -23.24 26.98
N MET A 308 -17.01 -23.12 25.67
CA MET A 308 -18.09 -23.18 24.67
C MET A 308 -18.73 -24.56 24.57
N THR A 309 -17.95 -25.64 24.65
CA THR A 309 -18.48 -27.01 24.67
C THR A 309 -19.30 -27.24 25.94
N ARG A 310 -18.83 -26.77 27.11
CA ARG A 310 -19.59 -26.81 28.37
C ARG A 310 -20.86 -25.98 28.30
N ALA A 311 -20.81 -24.78 27.73
CA ALA A 311 -21.99 -23.93 27.54
C ALA A 311 -23.00 -24.57 26.58
N LYS A 312 -22.53 -25.19 25.48
CA LYS A 312 -23.38 -25.91 24.52
C LYS A 312 -24.03 -27.15 25.14
N GLN A 313 -23.30 -27.91 25.94
CA GLN A 313 -23.83 -29.04 26.71
C GLN A 313 -24.84 -28.60 27.78
N ALA A 314 -24.59 -27.46 28.44
CA ALA A 314 -25.53 -26.88 29.40
C ALA A 314 -26.82 -26.40 28.71
N LEU A 315 -26.71 -25.77 27.54
CA LEU A 315 -27.85 -25.32 26.73
C LEU A 315 -28.67 -26.50 26.19
N GLU A 316 -28.00 -27.58 25.77
CA GLU A 316 -28.65 -28.80 25.28
C GLU A 316 -29.35 -29.57 26.42
N LYS A 317 -28.78 -29.54 27.63
CA LYS A 317 -29.43 -30.04 28.84
C LYS A 317 -30.66 -29.22 29.20
N GLN A 318 -30.55 -27.88 29.21
CA GLN A 318 -31.68 -26.97 29.44
C GLN A 318 -32.77 -27.15 28.39
N ARG A 319 -32.40 -27.37 27.12
CA ARG A 319 -33.35 -27.62 26.03
C ARG A 319 -34.05 -28.96 26.18
N LYS A 320 -33.34 -30.03 26.56
CA LYS A 320 -33.95 -31.34 26.87
C LYS A 320 -34.88 -31.26 28.09
N GLU A 321 -34.53 -30.49 29.10
CA GLU A 321 -35.38 -30.23 30.27
C GLU A 321 -36.62 -29.41 29.90
N ALA A 322 -36.47 -28.38 29.06
CA ALA A 322 -37.57 -27.56 28.54
C ALA A 322 -38.49 -28.34 27.59
N ASP A 323 -37.95 -29.25 26.76
CA ASP A 323 -38.72 -30.11 25.88
C ASP A 323 -39.47 -31.20 26.69
N LYS A 324 -38.87 -31.70 27.79
CA LYS A 324 -39.57 -32.56 28.77
C LYS A 324 -40.69 -31.78 29.47
N ALA A 325 -40.45 -30.53 29.87
CA ALA A 325 -41.45 -29.68 30.51
C ALA A 325 -42.60 -29.33 29.54
N LYS A 326 -42.30 -29.10 28.25
CA LYS A 326 -43.32 -28.89 27.20
C LYS A 326 -44.08 -30.15 26.82
N ALA A 327 -43.46 -31.34 26.92
CA ALA A 327 -44.16 -32.61 26.75
C ALA A 327 -45.15 -32.87 27.91
N VAL A 328 -44.81 -32.43 29.12
CA VAL A 328 -45.70 -32.46 30.30
C VAL A 328 -46.78 -31.35 30.21
N SER A 329 -46.48 -30.17 29.66
CA SER A 329 -47.46 -29.08 29.53
C SER A 329 -48.42 -29.25 28.35
N ARG A 330 -48.08 -30.04 27.33
CA ARG A 330 -48.95 -30.36 26.19
C ARG A 330 -50.07 -31.36 26.52
N SER A 331 -50.05 -32.01 27.68
CA SER A 331 -51.18 -32.82 28.13
C SER A 331 -52.23 -32.03 28.92
N ASP A 332 -51.96 -30.80 29.35
CA ASP A 332 -52.84 -30.07 30.27
C ASP A 332 -53.47 -28.77 29.72
N ASP A 333 -53.03 -28.26 28.56
CA ASP A 333 -53.46 -26.93 28.10
C ASP A 333 -54.59 -26.92 27.05
N THR A 334 -55.45 -27.94 27.08
CA THR A 334 -56.77 -27.93 26.41
C THR A 334 -57.87 -27.36 27.32
N LYS A 335 -57.53 -26.56 28.34
CA LYS A 335 -58.53 -25.89 29.20
C LYS A 335 -58.03 -24.57 29.79
N ARG A 336 -58.20 -23.49 29.04
CA ARG A 336 -58.92 -22.24 29.45
C ARG A 336 -58.38 -21.01 28.74
N ARG A 337 -59.13 -20.59 27.71
CA ARG A 337 -59.41 -19.17 27.49
C ARG A 337 -60.29 -18.66 28.63
N THR A 338 -59.93 -17.52 29.22
CA THR A 338 -60.76 -16.30 29.33
C THR A 338 -60.25 -15.38 30.45
N ARG A 339 -60.45 -14.07 30.23
CA ARG A 339 -60.69 -13.00 31.20
C ARG A 339 -59.54 -11.99 31.46
N SER A 340 -59.61 -10.92 30.68
CA SER A 340 -59.64 -9.49 31.04
C SER A 340 -58.96 -8.97 32.32
N GLN A 341 -58.25 -7.86 32.11
CA GLN A 341 -58.43 -6.52 32.72
C GLN A 341 -57.54 -6.05 33.90
N LYS A 342 -57.18 -4.74 33.76
CA LYS A 342 -56.96 -3.65 34.75
C LYS A 342 -55.51 -3.35 35.19
N ILE A 343 -54.98 -2.14 34.86
CA ILE A 343 -54.94 -0.86 35.65
C ILE A 343 -54.01 -1.03 36.89
N SER A 344 -53.10 -0.16 37.33
CA SER A 344 -52.55 1.18 37.00
C SER A 344 -51.49 1.51 38.09
N LEU A 345 -50.67 2.56 37.86
CA LEU A 345 -50.25 3.62 38.82
C LEU A 345 -48.72 3.90 38.92
N ARG A 346 -48.44 5.21 38.76
CA ARG A 346 -47.25 6.04 39.03
C ARG A 346 -46.82 6.04 40.53
N PRO A 347 -45.72 6.71 41.02
CA PRO A 347 -45.08 7.95 40.51
C PRO A 347 -43.53 8.12 40.68
N SER A 348 -43.01 9.25 40.17
CA SER A 348 -41.67 9.85 40.34
C SER A 348 -41.36 10.40 41.75
N PRO A 349 -40.11 10.84 42.02
CA PRO A 349 -39.76 12.29 42.08
C PRO A 349 -38.38 12.62 41.40
N ALA A 350 -38.15 13.76 40.72
CA ALA A 350 -37.80 15.15 41.16
C ALA A 350 -36.42 15.23 41.90
N ALA A 351 -35.49 16.20 41.75
CA ALA A 351 -35.38 17.47 41.02
C ALA A 351 -33.90 18.00 41.00
N ALA A 352 -33.65 18.97 40.11
CA ALA A 352 -32.76 20.17 40.17
C ALA A 352 -31.23 20.10 40.45
N ALA A 353 -30.43 20.67 39.52
CA ALA A 353 -29.63 21.90 39.73
C ALA A 353 -28.78 22.28 38.48
N SER A 354 -28.73 23.57 38.16
CA SER A 354 -27.79 24.26 37.23
C SER A 354 -27.40 25.61 37.87
N PRO A 355 -26.46 26.40 37.33
CA PRO A 355 -25.07 26.14 36.92
C PRO A 355 -24.09 27.16 37.56
N ALA A 356 -22.77 27.04 37.31
CA ALA A 356 -21.78 28.10 37.61
C ALA A 356 -20.85 28.36 36.39
N PRO A 357 -20.32 29.59 36.21
CA PRO A 357 -19.72 30.07 34.96
C PRO A 357 -18.20 29.81 34.83
N PRO A 358 -17.59 29.98 33.63
CA PRO A 358 -16.22 29.59 33.34
C PRO A 358 -15.17 30.70 33.59
N LEU A 359 -13.95 30.29 33.93
CA LEU A 359 -12.73 31.12 33.95
C LEU A 359 -12.00 31.05 32.59
N PRO A 360 -11.28 32.10 32.16
CA PRO A 360 -10.64 32.16 30.84
C PRO A 360 -9.15 31.77 30.90
N GLU A 361 -8.65 31.04 29.89
CA GLU A 361 -7.21 30.84 29.69
C GLU A 361 -6.78 31.07 28.23
N ALA A 362 -5.49 31.40 28.11
CA ALA A 362 -4.82 32.27 27.14
C ALA A 362 -4.36 31.59 25.83
N PRO A 363 -3.96 32.36 24.79
CA PRO A 363 -3.53 31.83 23.50
C PRO A 363 -2.10 31.23 23.52
N PRO A 364 -1.76 30.32 22.58
CA PRO A 364 -0.44 29.68 22.52
C PRO A 364 0.65 30.58 21.89
N PRO A 365 1.94 30.36 22.21
CA PRO A 365 3.06 31.17 21.71
C PRO A 365 3.53 30.73 20.31
N PRO A 366 4.28 31.59 19.58
CA PRO A 366 4.80 31.29 18.24
C PRO A 366 6.02 30.38 18.27
N MET A 367 6.25 29.67 17.15
CA MET A 367 7.36 28.73 16.91
C MET A 367 8.73 29.40 16.94
N ASP A 368 9.60 28.98 17.87
CA ASP A 368 11.03 29.30 17.87
C ASP A 368 11.87 28.26 17.09
N SER A 369 12.96 28.78 16.52
CA SER A 369 14.00 28.14 15.71
C SER A 369 14.57 26.82 16.26
N ALA A 370 14.69 25.81 15.40
CA ALA A 370 15.31 24.50 15.71
C ALA A 370 16.87 24.58 15.78
N PRO A 371 17.54 23.75 16.60
CA PRO A 371 18.99 23.81 16.83
C PRO A 371 19.82 23.21 15.68
N ALA A 372 20.97 23.82 15.42
CA ALA A 372 21.96 23.44 14.40
C ALA A 372 22.73 22.15 14.73
N PHE A 373 23.29 21.50 13.70
CA PHE A 373 24.24 20.38 13.84
C PHE A 373 25.47 20.87 14.61
N THR A 374 25.76 20.28 15.77
CA THR A 374 26.85 20.76 16.65
C THR A 374 28.23 20.51 16.04
N THR A 375 28.98 21.59 15.85
CA THR A 375 30.38 21.59 15.37
C THR A 375 31.34 21.27 16.53
N GLY A 376 31.69 19.99 16.68
CA GLY A 376 32.75 19.53 17.59
C GLY A 376 34.12 19.44 16.91
N SER A 377 35.11 20.10 17.50
CA SER A 377 36.50 20.33 17.04
C SER A 377 37.36 19.10 16.67
N SER A 378 38.23 19.32 15.67
CA SER A 378 39.46 18.60 15.25
C SER A 378 39.35 17.23 14.55
N PRO A 379 40.05 17.00 13.41
CA PRO A 379 40.06 15.72 12.71
C PRO A 379 40.97 14.73 13.43
N SER A 380 40.39 13.79 14.17
CA SER A 380 41.08 12.56 14.54
C SER A 380 41.17 11.65 13.31
N ALA A 381 42.17 10.77 13.27
CA ALA A 381 42.46 9.82 12.19
C ALA A 381 41.18 9.16 11.63
N PRO A 382 41.15 8.80 10.33
CA PRO A 382 39.96 8.23 9.69
C PRO A 382 39.47 7.03 10.51
N LYS A 383 38.27 7.17 11.09
CA LYS A 383 37.64 6.09 11.85
C LYS A 383 37.39 4.93 10.89
N ALA A 384 37.72 3.71 11.33
CA ALA A 384 37.45 2.48 10.58
C ALA A 384 35.97 2.44 10.15
N ARG A 385 35.71 1.87 8.96
CA ARG A 385 34.35 1.73 8.43
C ARG A 385 33.51 0.93 9.43
N GLN A 386 32.35 1.45 9.79
CA GLN A 386 31.47 0.74 10.71
C GLN A 386 30.81 -0.42 9.98
N CYS A 387 30.94 -1.61 10.55
CA CYS A 387 30.37 -2.85 10.04
C CYS A 387 29.38 -3.41 11.04
N PHE A 388 28.22 -3.85 10.57
CA PHE A 388 27.20 -4.49 11.40
C PHE A 388 26.82 -5.85 10.83
N ALA A 389 26.40 -6.76 11.70
CA ALA A 389 25.82 -8.03 11.26
C ALA A 389 24.52 -7.76 10.50
N LEU A 390 24.30 -8.52 9.43
CA LEU A 390 23.01 -8.52 8.75
C LEU A 390 21.94 -9.05 9.72
N PRO A 391 20.76 -8.43 9.80
CA PRO A 391 19.62 -9.02 10.49
C PRO A 391 19.39 -10.46 9.98
N PRO A 392 19.13 -11.44 10.86
CA PRO A 392 19.02 -12.84 10.46
C PRO A 392 17.90 -13.05 9.43
N GLY A 393 18.15 -13.96 8.47
CA GLY A 393 17.23 -14.28 7.38
C GLY A 393 16.91 -13.06 6.49
N ASP A 394 15.62 -12.86 6.23
CA ASP A 394 15.12 -11.84 5.31
C ASP A 394 14.66 -10.55 6.02
N ASN A 395 15.02 -10.36 7.29
CA ASN A 395 14.52 -9.26 8.11
C ASN A 395 14.92 -7.88 7.59
N ILE A 396 16.03 -7.75 6.86
CA ILE A 396 16.40 -6.49 6.21
C ILE A 396 15.39 -6.08 5.12
N MET A 397 14.66 -7.03 4.54
CA MET A 397 13.60 -6.80 3.56
C MET A 397 12.25 -6.45 4.21
N LYS A 398 12.21 -6.29 5.54
CA LYS A 398 11.00 -5.95 6.32
C LYS A 398 11.12 -4.62 7.06
N ASN A 399 12.27 -3.95 6.92
CA ASN A 399 12.59 -2.73 7.66
C ASN A 399 12.86 -1.58 6.70
N THR A 400 12.23 -0.42 6.94
CA THR A 400 12.53 0.82 6.21
C THR A 400 13.77 1.49 6.77
N ALA A 401 14.26 1.09 7.95
CA ALA A 401 15.51 1.57 8.51
C ALA A 401 16.25 0.43 9.20
N PHE A 402 17.57 0.42 9.06
CA PHE A 402 18.48 -0.41 9.83
C PHE A 402 19.46 0.53 10.53
N THR A 403 19.17 0.83 11.79
CA THR A 403 19.94 1.74 12.63
C THR A 403 20.39 1.03 13.92
N PRO A 404 21.30 0.05 13.82
CA PRO A 404 21.84 -0.67 14.99
C PRO A 404 22.58 0.27 15.93
N ASP A 405 22.59 -0.06 17.21
CA ASP A 405 23.37 0.70 18.20
C ASP A 405 24.87 0.59 17.86
N ILE A 406 25.63 1.68 18.01
CA ILE A 406 27.06 1.70 17.67
C ILE A 406 27.88 0.67 18.44
N SER A 407 27.41 0.26 19.63
CA SER A 407 28.00 -0.83 20.43
C SER A 407 27.87 -2.22 19.78
N GLN A 408 26.99 -2.37 18.78
CA GLN A 408 26.80 -3.61 18.02
C GLN A 408 27.72 -3.70 16.79
N ALA A 409 28.63 -2.74 16.60
CA ALA A 409 29.60 -2.79 15.52
C ALA A 409 30.48 -4.04 15.64
N LEU A 410 30.67 -4.73 14.52
CA LEU A 410 31.50 -5.92 14.43
C LEU A 410 32.98 -5.53 14.57
N PRO A 411 33.78 -6.29 15.33
CA PRO A 411 35.22 -6.14 15.31
C PRO A 411 35.77 -6.60 13.96
N GLU A 412 36.86 -5.97 13.49
CA GLU A 412 37.48 -6.24 12.18
C GLU A 412 37.76 -7.74 11.93
N SER A 413 38.00 -8.52 12.98
CA SER A 413 38.30 -9.96 12.88
C SER A 413 37.09 -10.86 12.55
N VAL A 414 35.85 -10.40 12.70
CA VAL A 414 34.62 -11.21 12.41
C VAL A 414 34.30 -11.22 10.91
N GLU A 415 34.89 -10.32 10.12
CA GLU A 415 34.68 -10.23 8.68
C GLU A 415 35.06 -11.53 7.93
N SER A 416 36.06 -12.30 8.41
CA SER A 416 36.63 -13.41 7.65
C SER A 416 35.63 -14.54 7.34
N ALA A 417 34.78 -14.93 8.30
CA ALA A 417 33.83 -16.03 8.10
C ALA A 417 32.64 -15.67 7.20
N GLN A 418 32.29 -14.38 7.09
CA GLN A 418 31.28 -13.90 6.15
C GLN A 418 31.86 -13.77 4.74
N GLN A 419 33.13 -13.40 4.62
CA GLN A 419 33.86 -13.33 3.36
C GLN A 419 34.04 -14.70 2.69
N ASP A 420 34.22 -15.79 3.46
CA ASP A 420 34.36 -17.14 2.92
C ASP A 420 33.15 -17.62 2.11
N ALA A 421 31.93 -17.38 2.61
CA ALA A 421 30.71 -17.78 1.89
C ALA A 421 30.48 -16.94 0.63
N ALA A 422 30.80 -15.65 0.69
CA ALA A 422 30.76 -14.76 -0.47
C ALA A 422 31.78 -15.18 -1.54
N ALA A 423 32.99 -15.57 -1.12
CA ALA A 423 34.02 -16.10 -2.02
C ALA A 423 33.56 -17.37 -2.73
N ARG A 424 32.98 -18.33 -2.01
CA ARG A 424 32.43 -19.56 -2.61
C ARG A 424 31.32 -19.29 -3.63
N ALA A 425 30.36 -18.42 -3.30
CA ALA A 425 29.30 -18.05 -4.24
C ALA A 425 29.87 -17.44 -5.53
N ARG A 426 30.84 -16.53 -5.40
CA ARG A 426 31.51 -15.89 -6.55
C ARG A 426 32.37 -16.85 -7.37
N GLU A 427 33.02 -17.80 -6.72
CA GLU A 427 33.76 -18.86 -7.40
C GLU A 427 32.81 -19.73 -8.25
N GLY A 428 31.63 -20.05 -7.71
CA GLY A 428 30.55 -20.70 -8.45
C GLY A 428 30.16 -19.92 -9.71
N PHE A 429 29.93 -18.61 -9.59
CA PHE A 429 29.63 -17.74 -10.74
C PHE A 429 30.78 -17.73 -11.77
N ALA A 430 32.03 -17.63 -11.29
CA ALA A 430 33.22 -17.61 -12.14
C ALA A 430 33.45 -18.93 -12.88
N ARG A 431 33.08 -20.07 -12.28
CA ARG A 431 33.18 -21.38 -12.92
C ARG A 431 32.22 -21.48 -14.11
N SER A 432 30.96 -21.08 -13.93
CA SER A 432 29.97 -21.03 -15.02
C SER A 432 30.37 -20.05 -16.13
N ALA A 433 31.02 -18.94 -15.78
CA ALA A 433 31.52 -17.95 -16.74
C ALA A 433 32.60 -18.48 -17.69
N LYS A 434 33.38 -19.48 -17.26
CA LYS A 434 34.50 -20.07 -18.01
C LYS A 434 34.13 -21.31 -18.81
N ALA A 435 32.86 -21.73 -18.79
CA ALA A 435 32.41 -22.93 -19.48
C ALA A 435 32.33 -22.70 -20.99
N CYS A 436 33.42 -22.99 -21.71
CA CYS A 436 33.54 -22.84 -23.18
C CYS A 436 32.95 -24.02 -23.99
N GLU A 437 32.17 -24.92 -23.39
CA GLU A 437 31.66 -26.11 -24.08
C GLU A 437 30.68 -25.78 -25.22
N CYS A 438 30.03 -24.62 -25.12
CA CYS A 438 29.02 -24.15 -26.05
C CYS A 438 28.86 -22.63 -25.96
N ALA A 439 28.28 -22.03 -26.99
CA ALA A 439 28.01 -20.60 -27.05
C ALA A 439 26.59 -20.28 -26.55
N VAL A 440 26.47 -19.27 -25.69
CA VAL A 440 25.20 -18.71 -25.21
C VAL A 440 24.86 -17.40 -25.91
N ARG A 441 23.57 -17.19 -26.16
CA ARG A 441 23.06 -15.91 -26.63
C ARG A 441 22.95 -14.94 -25.44
N PRO A 442 23.42 -13.68 -25.56
CA PRO A 442 23.24 -12.68 -24.51
C PRO A 442 21.76 -12.46 -24.19
N PHE A 443 21.46 -12.33 -22.90
CA PHE A 443 20.19 -11.82 -22.40
C PHE A 443 20.09 -10.33 -22.67
N GLU A 444 19.03 -9.90 -23.34
CA GLU A 444 18.75 -8.50 -23.60
C GLU A 444 18.12 -7.88 -22.35
N MET A 445 18.86 -7.00 -21.66
CA MET A 445 18.32 -6.24 -20.53
C MET A 445 17.08 -5.46 -20.96
N CYS A 446 16.12 -5.30 -20.05
CA CYS A 446 14.91 -4.54 -20.38
C CYS A 446 15.22 -3.11 -20.84
N PRO A 447 14.52 -2.60 -21.86
CA PRO A 447 14.57 -1.19 -22.26
C PRO A 447 13.80 -0.33 -21.25
N HIS A 448 14.33 -0.23 -20.03
CA HIS A 448 13.82 0.57 -18.91
C HIS A 448 14.85 1.63 -18.50
N GLY A 449 14.55 2.43 -17.47
CA GLY A 449 15.58 3.24 -16.80
C GLY A 449 16.77 2.36 -16.36
N VAL A 450 17.99 2.91 -16.40
CA VAL A 450 19.26 2.16 -16.21
C VAL A 450 19.23 1.20 -15.03
N GLY A 451 18.82 1.65 -13.83
CA GLY A 451 18.73 0.76 -12.67
C GLY A 451 17.76 -0.41 -12.85
N SER A 452 16.64 -0.21 -13.55
CA SER A 452 15.68 -1.28 -13.88
C SER A 452 16.25 -2.25 -14.92
N SER A 453 16.97 -1.74 -15.93
CA SER A 453 17.70 -2.57 -16.89
C SER A 453 18.73 -3.46 -16.19
N LEU A 454 19.49 -2.93 -15.23
CA LEU A 454 20.46 -3.71 -14.46
C LEU A 454 19.76 -4.78 -13.59
N SER A 455 18.68 -4.43 -12.89
CA SER A 455 17.90 -5.38 -12.08
C SER A 455 17.27 -6.49 -12.93
N SER A 456 17.00 -6.25 -14.22
CA SER A 456 16.40 -7.26 -15.12
C SER A 456 17.23 -8.53 -15.30
N MET A 457 18.53 -8.45 -15.04
CA MET A 457 19.43 -9.61 -15.10
C MET A 457 19.21 -10.61 -13.96
N LEU A 458 18.66 -10.22 -12.81
CA LEU A 458 18.64 -11.05 -11.61
C LEU A 458 17.94 -12.40 -11.82
N LYS A 459 16.71 -12.38 -12.35
CA LYS A 459 15.91 -13.60 -12.58
C LYS A 459 16.59 -14.59 -13.53
N PRO A 460 16.98 -14.20 -14.76
CA PRO A 460 17.65 -15.12 -15.66
C PRO A 460 19.04 -15.53 -15.14
N PHE A 461 19.78 -14.66 -14.45
CA PHE A 461 21.07 -15.02 -13.86
C PHE A 461 20.91 -16.06 -12.75
N THR A 462 19.96 -15.88 -11.82
CA THR A 462 19.65 -16.88 -10.79
C THR A 462 19.29 -18.23 -11.43
N GLN A 463 18.46 -18.24 -12.48
CA GLN A 463 18.13 -19.48 -13.17
C GLN A 463 19.37 -20.11 -13.81
N ALA A 464 20.25 -19.32 -14.44
CA ALA A 464 21.46 -19.83 -15.04
C ALA A 464 22.39 -20.50 -14.01
N VAL A 465 22.51 -19.90 -12.82
CA VAL A 465 23.26 -20.47 -11.71
C VAL A 465 22.65 -21.80 -11.25
N ILE A 466 21.34 -21.85 -11.03
CA ILE A 466 20.63 -23.08 -10.61
C ILE A 466 20.78 -24.19 -11.66
N ASP A 467 20.72 -23.82 -12.93
CA ASP A 467 20.84 -24.77 -14.04
C ASP A 467 22.27 -25.17 -14.36
N GLY A 468 23.26 -24.50 -13.76
CA GLY A 468 24.69 -24.72 -14.02
C GLY A 468 25.12 -24.34 -15.44
N VAL A 469 24.48 -23.33 -16.04
CA VAL A 469 24.73 -22.91 -17.44
C VAL A 469 25.40 -21.52 -17.51
N PRO A 470 26.15 -21.21 -18.60
CA PRO A 470 26.73 -19.89 -18.77
C PRO A 470 25.64 -18.81 -18.92
N PHE A 471 25.94 -17.59 -18.48
CA PHE A 471 25.03 -16.44 -18.60
C PHE A 471 25.76 -15.22 -19.17
N ALA A 472 25.30 -14.75 -20.32
CA ALA A 472 25.74 -13.49 -20.91
C ALA A 472 24.59 -12.49 -20.90
N ALA A 473 24.90 -11.18 -20.89
CA ALA A 473 23.91 -10.12 -20.98
C ALA A 473 24.44 -8.95 -21.81
N GLU A 474 23.52 -8.25 -22.46
CA GLU A 474 23.77 -7.01 -23.20
C GLU A 474 22.75 -5.94 -22.79
N ALA A 475 23.17 -4.68 -22.77
CA ALA A 475 22.30 -3.57 -22.45
C ALA A 475 21.41 -3.20 -23.66
N PRO A 476 20.34 -2.39 -23.46
CA PRO A 476 19.42 -2.02 -24.54
C PRO A 476 20.15 -1.45 -25.77
N ARG A 477 19.61 -1.72 -26.97
CA ARG A 477 20.27 -1.47 -28.27
C ARG A 477 21.53 -2.33 -28.51
N HIS A 478 21.59 -3.54 -27.93
CA HIS A 478 22.70 -4.49 -28.07
C HIS A 478 24.06 -3.91 -27.68
N LEU A 479 24.08 -3.00 -26.69
CA LEU A 479 25.32 -2.45 -26.17
C LEU A 479 26.02 -3.51 -25.33
N SER A 480 27.30 -3.76 -25.61
CA SER A 480 28.08 -4.75 -24.85
C SER A 480 28.28 -4.30 -23.40
N ALA A 481 28.59 -5.27 -22.52
CA ALA A 481 28.91 -4.98 -21.12
C ALA A 481 30.05 -3.95 -21.01
N GLU A 482 31.08 -4.10 -21.83
CA GLU A 482 32.24 -3.22 -21.87
C GLU A 482 31.88 -1.81 -22.34
N ALA A 483 30.99 -1.69 -23.32
CA ALA A 483 30.52 -0.38 -23.79
C ALA A 483 29.88 0.40 -22.65
N VAL A 484 29.02 -0.24 -21.85
CA VAL A 484 28.39 0.39 -20.68
C VAL A 484 29.29 0.45 -19.44
N GLY A 485 30.53 -0.07 -19.50
CA GLY A 485 31.54 0.04 -18.45
C GLY A 485 31.65 -1.16 -17.50
N LEU A 486 30.97 -2.27 -17.78
CA LEU A 486 31.01 -3.52 -17.01
C LEU A 486 31.97 -4.53 -17.65
N ARG A 487 32.40 -5.53 -16.87
CA ARG A 487 33.15 -6.68 -17.41
C ARG A 487 32.19 -7.67 -18.09
N PRO A 488 32.67 -8.41 -19.11
CA PRO A 488 31.96 -9.57 -19.61
C PRO A 488 31.59 -10.56 -18.51
N LEU A 489 30.40 -11.15 -18.63
CA LEU A 489 29.89 -12.14 -17.68
C LEU A 489 30.41 -13.56 -17.96
N VAL A 490 30.90 -13.80 -19.18
CA VAL A 490 31.46 -15.05 -19.68
C VAL A 490 32.71 -14.75 -20.50
N GLU A 491 33.57 -15.76 -20.68
CA GLU A 491 34.71 -15.71 -21.59
C GLU A 491 34.25 -15.62 -23.06
N ASP A 492 35.08 -15.03 -23.94
CA ASP A 492 34.77 -14.84 -25.37
C ASP A 492 34.37 -16.13 -26.09
N CYS A 493 34.96 -17.26 -25.69
CA CYS A 493 34.67 -18.59 -26.22
C CYS A 493 33.20 -19.01 -26.03
N ALA A 494 32.54 -18.50 -24.99
CA ALA A 494 31.18 -18.86 -24.59
C ALA A 494 30.14 -17.85 -25.11
N LEU A 495 30.56 -16.78 -25.80
CA LEU A 495 29.66 -15.79 -26.40
C LEU A 495 29.31 -16.17 -27.85
N ALA A 496 28.02 -16.25 -28.15
CA ALA A 496 27.57 -16.37 -29.53
C ALA A 496 27.75 -15.03 -30.26
N ALA A 497 28.59 -15.01 -31.31
CA ALA A 497 28.83 -13.81 -32.13
C ALA A 497 28.27 -13.94 -33.55
N PRO A 498 27.84 -12.84 -34.20
CA PRO A 498 27.49 -12.82 -35.61
C PRO A 498 28.66 -13.35 -36.47
N GLY A 499 28.43 -14.41 -37.24
CA GLY A 499 29.46 -15.03 -38.09
C GLY A 499 30.38 -16.05 -37.42
N ARG A 500 30.24 -16.29 -36.10
CA ARG A 500 30.89 -17.41 -35.39
C ARG A 500 29.89 -18.14 -34.46
N PRO A 501 28.90 -18.85 -35.01
CA PRO A 501 27.99 -19.64 -34.20
C PRO A 501 28.75 -20.87 -33.69
N GLY A 502 29.36 -20.77 -32.50
CA GLY A 502 29.80 -21.95 -31.77
C GLY A 502 28.64 -22.93 -31.55
N PRO A 503 28.92 -24.19 -31.17
CA PRO A 503 27.87 -25.15 -30.85
C PRO A 503 26.93 -24.56 -29.78
N LYS A 504 25.63 -24.53 -30.03
CA LYS A 504 24.64 -23.98 -29.09
C LYS A 504 24.56 -24.83 -27.84
N CYS A 505 24.43 -24.19 -26.68
CA CYS A 505 24.23 -24.92 -25.43
C CYS A 505 22.93 -25.72 -25.45
N LYS A 506 23.01 -27.00 -25.02
CA LYS A 506 21.84 -27.89 -24.90
C LYS A 506 20.79 -27.33 -23.95
N LYS A 507 21.23 -26.62 -22.91
CA LYS A 507 20.41 -25.90 -21.94
C LYS A 507 20.93 -24.46 -21.84
N GLN A 508 20.05 -23.49 -21.98
CA GLN A 508 20.35 -22.07 -21.83
C GLN A 508 19.11 -21.35 -21.31
N VAL A 509 19.32 -20.19 -20.68
CA VAL A 509 18.22 -19.32 -20.26
C VAL A 509 17.59 -18.63 -21.46
N ASN A 510 16.32 -18.23 -21.34
CA ASN A 510 15.66 -17.46 -22.39
C ASN A 510 16.33 -16.08 -22.51
N PRO A 511 16.82 -15.66 -23.69
CA PRO A 511 17.53 -14.40 -23.84
C PRO A 511 16.60 -13.18 -23.89
N SER A 512 15.28 -13.36 -24.02
CA SER A 512 14.33 -12.25 -24.12
C SER A 512 13.81 -11.84 -22.75
N CYS A 513 13.97 -10.57 -22.38
CA CYS A 513 13.38 -10.01 -21.16
C CYS A 513 11.86 -10.19 -21.06
N HIS A 514 11.12 -10.09 -22.16
CA HIS A 514 9.66 -10.31 -22.19
C HIS A 514 9.26 -11.69 -21.67
N ALA A 515 10.07 -12.72 -21.93
CA ALA A 515 9.82 -14.07 -21.42
C ALA A 515 9.94 -14.16 -19.89
N TRP A 516 10.66 -13.23 -19.27
CA TRP A 516 10.86 -13.16 -17.82
C TRP A 516 9.88 -12.21 -17.12
N HIS A 517 9.15 -11.37 -17.87
CA HIS A 517 8.08 -10.50 -17.35
C HIS A 517 6.80 -11.28 -17.01
N TRP A 518 6.40 -12.23 -17.85
CA TRP A 518 5.09 -12.92 -17.77
C TRP A 518 5.16 -14.33 -17.20
N LYS A 519 6.35 -14.80 -16.83
CA LYS A 519 6.51 -16.13 -16.24
C LYS A 519 5.91 -16.10 -14.83
N ALA A 520 4.75 -16.74 -14.66
CA ALA A 520 4.01 -16.80 -13.40
C ALA A 520 4.94 -17.10 -12.22
N VAL A 521 4.76 -16.34 -11.15
CA VAL A 521 5.59 -16.20 -9.95
C VAL A 521 5.54 -17.44 -9.05
N ASP A 522 5.40 -18.65 -9.62
CA ASP A 522 5.43 -19.86 -8.81
C ASP A 522 6.89 -20.18 -8.42
N LYS A 523 7.33 -19.48 -7.35
CA LYS A 523 8.54 -19.64 -6.54
C LYS A 523 9.83 -19.00 -7.09
N HIS A 524 9.89 -17.67 -6.93
CA HIS A 524 11.03 -16.79 -6.55
C HIS A 524 12.31 -16.72 -7.40
N LEU A 525 12.99 -15.58 -7.31
CA LEU A 525 14.45 -15.53 -7.27
C LEU A 525 14.89 -16.47 -6.13
N ARG A 526 15.14 -17.75 -6.43
CA ARG A 526 15.40 -18.76 -5.39
C ARG A 526 16.82 -18.54 -4.86
N VAL A 527 16.94 -18.55 -3.54
CA VAL A 527 18.23 -18.73 -2.89
C VAL A 527 18.60 -20.20 -3.05
N PRO A 528 19.76 -20.54 -3.63
CA PRO A 528 20.22 -21.93 -3.67
C PRO A 528 20.23 -22.54 -2.26
N ASP A 529 19.92 -23.84 -2.16
CA ASP A 529 19.78 -24.51 -0.85
C ASP A 529 21.03 -24.33 0.04
N GLU A 530 22.23 -24.29 -0.55
CA GLU A 530 23.50 -24.05 0.14
C GLU A 530 23.62 -22.66 0.80
N TYR A 531 22.82 -21.68 0.37
CA TYR A 531 22.79 -20.32 0.91
C TYR A 531 21.47 -19.95 1.56
N LYS A 532 20.53 -20.88 1.69
CA LYS A 532 19.16 -20.61 2.17
C LYS A 532 19.13 -19.88 3.51
N GLU A 533 19.99 -20.27 4.44
CA GLU A 533 20.11 -19.67 5.78
C GLU A 533 20.65 -18.22 5.76
N ARG A 534 21.29 -17.80 4.66
CA ARG A 534 21.82 -16.44 4.49
C ARG A 534 20.74 -15.44 4.04
N GLY A 535 19.62 -15.93 3.51
CA GLY A 535 18.51 -15.11 3.03
C GLY A 535 18.69 -14.56 1.62
N LEU A 536 17.59 -14.02 1.08
CA LEU A 536 17.49 -13.50 -0.29
C LEU A 536 18.31 -12.22 -0.50
N PHE A 537 18.31 -11.30 0.47
CA PHE A 537 19.10 -10.08 0.38
C PHE A 537 20.60 -10.40 0.19
N TRP A 538 21.14 -11.28 1.03
CA TRP A 538 22.53 -11.71 0.93
C TRP A 538 22.83 -12.29 -0.45
N TRP A 539 21.95 -13.17 -0.95
CA TRP A 539 22.11 -13.79 -2.26
C TRP A 539 22.10 -12.77 -3.40
N THR A 540 21.12 -11.86 -3.41
CA THR A 540 21.03 -10.79 -4.41
C THR A 540 22.24 -9.85 -4.35
N ALA A 541 22.75 -9.54 -3.15
CA ALA A 541 23.96 -8.74 -2.99
C ALA A 541 25.18 -9.40 -3.64
N GLN A 542 25.35 -10.72 -3.51
CA GLN A 542 26.42 -11.45 -4.21
C GLN A 542 26.24 -11.43 -5.73
N GLN A 543 25.00 -11.55 -6.21
CA GLN A 543 24.70 -11.46 -7.64
C GLN A 543 25.04 -10.08 -8.20
N PHE A 544 24.64 -8.98 -7.54
CA PHE A 544 25.01 -7.64 -8.00
C PHE A 544 26.51 -7.39 -7.95
N ALA A 545 27.21 -7.88 -6.92
CA ALA A 545 28.67 -7.79 -6.84
C ALA A 545 29.37 -8.52 -8.00
N TRP A 546 28.75 -9.56 -8.57
CA TRP A 546 29.25 -10.28 -9.75
C TRP A 546 28.85 -9.64 -11.07
N LEU A 547 27.56 -9.36 -11.24
CA LEU A 547 26.96 -8.84 -12.48
C LEU A 547 27.48 -7.45 -12.82
N LEU A 548 27.75 -6.63 -11.82
CA LEU A 548 28.14 -5.24 -12.00
C LEU A 548 29.65 -5.02 -11.88
N ARG A 549 30.49 -6.06 -11.96
CA ARG A 549 31.95 -5.87 -11.87
C ARG A 549 32.43 -4.79 -12.85
N PRO A 550 33.13 -3.74 -12.38
CA PRO A 550 33.52 -2.65 -13.25
C PRO A 550 34.62 -3.12 -14.21
N GLY A 551 34.47 -2.74 -15.49
CA GLY A 551 35.56 -2.80 -16.46
C GLY A 551 36.67 -1.82 -16.09
N GLU A 552 37.82 -1.91 -16.77
CA GLU A 552 38.99 -1.08 -16.46
C GLU A 552 38.69 0.42 -16.54
N ARG A 553 37.93 0.83 -17.57
CA ARG A 553 37.53 2.23 -17.77
C ARG A 553 36.65 2.75 -16.63
N LEU A 554 35.59 2.03 -16.27
CA LEU A 554 34.70 2.46 -15.19
C LEU A 554 35.41 2.44 -13.83
N ALA A 555 36.26 1.45 -13.58
CA ALA A 555 37.07 1.39 -12.37
C ALA A 555 38.02 2.60 -12.26
N ALA A 556 38.70 2.96 -13.35
CA ALA A 556 39.56 4.14 -13.41
C ALA A 556 38.75 5.44 -13.24
N GLN A 557 37.56 5.54 -13.84
CA GLN A 557 36.65 6.68 -13.66
C GLN A 557 36.22 6.84 -12.20
N VAL A 558 35.77 5.76 -11.55
CA VAL A 558 35.38 5.79 -10.12
C VAL A 558 36.59 6.13 -9.23
N ALA A 559 37.78 5.60 -9.51
CA ALA A 559 38.99 5.92 -8.76
C ALA A 559 39.38 7.41 -8.90
N ALA A 560 39.36 7.94 -10.13
CA ALA A 560 39.62 9.35 -10.39
C ALA A 560 38.56 10.25 -9.71
N PHE A 561 37.30 9.82 -9.73
CA PHE A 561 36.21 10.55 -9.09
C PHE A 561 36.39 10.60 -7.56
N LYS A 562 36.72 9.47 -6.92
CA LYS A 562 37.07 9.44 -5.49
C LYS A 562 38.26 10.33 -5.17
N ALA A 563 39.31 10.32 -6.00
CA ALA A 563 40.47 11.17 -5.82
C ALA A 563 40.11 12.66 -5.90
N ALA A 564 39.29 13.05 -6.87
CA ALA A 564 38.83 14.43 -7.04
C ALA A 564 38.00 14.94 -5.85
N LEU A 565 37.23 14.06 -5.22
CA LEU A 565 36.43 14.37 -4.02
C LEU A 565 37.20 14.19 -2.70
N GLN A 566 38.50 13.88 -2.76
CA GLN A 566 39.30 13.54 -1.56
C GLN A 566 38.60 12.50 -0.66
N TRP A 567 37.97 11.50 -1.29
CA TRP A 567 36.95 10.64 -0.70
C TRP A 567 37.34 10.06 0.67
N GLU A 568 38.52 9.46 0.79
CA GLU A 568 38.94 8.84 2.05
C GLU A 568 39.18 9.84 3.19
N ALA A 569 39.50 11.11 2.89
CA ALA A 569 39.70 12.15 3.90
C ALA A 569 38.38 12.60 4.56
N HIS A 570 37.24 12.29 3.95
CA HIS A 570 35.93 12.71 4.44
C HIS A 570 35.18 11.62 5.22
N ARG A 571 35.75 10.43 5.40
CA ARG A 571 35.06 9.37 6.15
C ARG A 571 34.80 9.71 7.62
N PRO A 572 33.67 9.26 8.21
CA PRO A 572 32.62 8.45 7.58
C PRO A 572 31.69 9.27 6.67
N ILE A 573 31.36 8.72 5.50
CA ILE A 573 30.52 9.38 4.48
C ILE A 573 29.10 8.79 4.51
N LEU A 574 28.09 9.65 4.60
CA LEU A 574 26.70 9.26 4.38
C LEU A 574 26.36 9.34 2.88
N GLY A 575 25.95 8.24 2.27
CA GLY A 575 25.39 8.26 0.91
C GLY A 575 23.96 8.75 0.93
N MET A 576 23.64 9.70 0.07
CA MET A 576 22.29 10.22 -0.13
C MET A 576 21.95 10.21 -1.62
N HIS A 577 20.81 9.62 -1.97
CA HIS A 577 20.28 9.72 -3.32
C HIS A 577 18.90 10.38 -3.32
N VAL A 578 18.79 11.53 -3.96
CA VAL A 578 17.53 12.25 -4.16
C VAL A 578 17.03 11.97 -5.57
N ARG A 579 15.99 11.14 -5.68
CA ARG A 579 15.36 10.80 -6.97
C ARG A 579 14.22 11.76 -7.30
N HIS A 580 14.40 12.57 -8.33
CA HIS A 580 13.37 13.41 -8.93
C HIS A 580 13.05 12.90 -10.35
N GLY A 581 13.48 13.61 -11.39
CA GLY A 581 13.28 13.26 -12.79
C GLY A 581 11.84 12.85 -13.10
N ASP A 582 11.68 11.68 -13.73
CA ASP A 582 10.39 11.09 -14.08
C ASP A 582 9.47 10.87 -12.86
N SER A 583 10.02 10.75 -11.67
CA SER A 583 9.26 10.52 -10.43
C SER A 583 8.51 11.78 -9.96
N CYS A 584 8.84 12.94 -10.52
CA CYS A 584 8.12 14.20 -10.31
C CYS A 584 7.03 14.46 -11.36
N MET A 585 6.84 13.57 -12.34
CA MET A 585 5.75 13.66 -13.32
C MET A 585 4.37 13.51 -12.66
N GLN A 586 3.41 14.29 -13.14
CA GLN A 586 2.03 14.17 -12.70
C GLN A 586 1.47 12.78 -13.05
N GLY A 587 0.99 12.05 -12.03
CA GLY A 587 0.44 10.70 -12.18
C GLY A 587 1.46 9.55 -12.04
N GLU A 588 2.77 9.81 -12.10
CA GLU A 588 3.79 8.77 -11.90
C GLU A 588 3.79 8.23 -10.46
N GLY A 589 3.52 9.09 -9.47
CA GLY A 589 3.37 8.66 -8.09
C GLY A 589 2.17 7.74 -7.86
N SER A 590 1.07 7.94 -8.59
CA SER A 590 -0.10 7.05 -8.55
C SER A 590 0.18 5.69 -9.21
N ARG A 591 1.04 5.67 -10.25
CA ARG A 591 1.41 4.46 -10.98
C ARG A 591 2.44 3.61 -10.24
N THR A 592 3.48 4.25 -9.71
CA THR A 592 4.68 3.59 -9.17
C THR A 592 4.76 3.60 -7.64
N GLY A 593 3.92 4.39 -6.96
CA GLY A 593 4.03 4.63 -5.51
C GLY A 593 5.16 5.58 -5.12
N ARG A 594 5.95 6.08 -6.08
CA ARG A 594 7.07 6.99 -5.85
C ARG A 594 6.56 8.39 -5.52
N LYS A 595 7.12 9.02 -4.50
CA LYS A 595 6.86 10.43 -4.20
C LYS A 595 8.08 11.26 -4.58
N CYS A 596 7.86 12.34 -5.32
CA CYS A 596 8.85 13.41 -5.49
C CYS A 596 8.85 14.23 -4.20
N GLU A 597 9.91 14.13 -3.40
CA GLU A 597 10.03 14.76 -2.08
C GLU A 597 11.23 15.69 -2.09
N SER A 598 11.14 16.84 -1.42
CA SER A 598 12.26 17.79 -1.33
C SER A 598 13.45 17.24 -0.55
N LEU A 599 14.63 17.86 -0.72
CA LEU A 599 15.84 17.50 0.04
C LEU A 599 15.61 17.51 1.55
N ALA A 600 14.78 18.43 2.05
CA ALA A 600 14.40 18.51 3.46
C ALA A 600 13.85 17.18 4.03
N VAL A 601 13.20 16.36 3.22
CA VAL A 601 12.68 15.05 3.63
C VAL A 601 13.81 14.03 3.81
N TYR A 602 14.79 14.02 2.89
CA TYR A 602 15.99 13.19 3.00
C TYR A 602 16.86 13.62 4.19
N MET A 603 16.92 14.93 4.46
CA MET A 603 17.63 15.46 5.62
C MET A 603 17.03 15.01 6.96
N ARG A 604 15.72 14.69 7.04
CA ARG A 604 15.15 14.02 8.22
C ARG A 604 15.73 12.62 8.42
N GLY A 605 15.92 11.86 7.34
CA GLY A 605 16.59 10.56 7.38
C GLY A 605 18.06 10.70 7.82
N ALA A 606 18.78 11.67 7.27
CA ALA A 606 20.17 11.95 7.66
C ALA A 606 20.29 12.32 9.15
N ARG A 607 19.30 13.02 9.73
CA ARG A 607 19.29 13.32 11.18
C ARG A 607 19.17 12.07 12.05
N GLN A 608 18.42 11.04 11.63
CA GLN A 608 18.36 9.76 12.36
C GLN A 608 19.71 9.03 12.38
N MET A 609 20.60 9.38 11.45
CA MET A 609 21.92 8.78 11.27
C MET A 609 23.03 9.56 11.99
N GLN A 610 22.70 10.64 12.72
CA GLN A 610 23.67 11.50 13.41
C GLN A 610 24.56 10.73 14.39
N GLN A 611 24.02 9.69 15.04
CA GLN A 611 24.74 8.86 16.02
C GLN A 611 26.01 8.19 15.45
N TYR A 612 26.09 8.01 14.14
CA TYR A 612 27.25 7.39 13.48
C TYR A 612 28.36 8.40 13.13
N GLY A 613 28.15 9.69 13.39
CA GLY A 613 29.18 10.73 13.27
C GLY A 613 29.46 11.18 11.83
N PHE A 614 28.51 11.01 10.91
CA PHE A 614 28.63 11.50 9.53
C PHE A 614 28.75 13.03 9.50
N ARG A 615 29.84 13.53 8.90
CA ARG A 615 30.10 14.97 8.69
C ARG A 615 30.02 15.38 7.23
N SER A 616 30.18 14.41 6.34
CA SER A 616 30.07 14.59 4.90
C SER A 616 28.98 13.72 4.31
N VAL A 617 28.31 14.25 3.29
CA VAL A 617 27.26 13.55 2.56
C VAL A 617 27.65 13.50 1.08
N TYR A 618 27.72 12.29 0.51
CA TYR A 618 27.75 12.13 -0.95
C TYR A 618 26.33 12.24 -1.49
N LEU A 619 26.08 13.23 -2.33
CA LEU A 619 24.76 13.52 -2.87
C LEU A 619 24.70 13.15 -4.35
N ALA A 620 23.96 12.08 -4.66
CA ALA A 620 23.55 11.74 -6.01
C ALA A 620 22.12 12.25 -6.26
N THR A 621 21.88 12.86 -7.42
CA THR A 621 20.56 13.36 -7.82
C THR A 621 20.51 13.54 -9.33
N ASP A 622 19.35 13.30 -9.93
CA ASP A 622 19.06 13.61 -11.33
C ASP A 622 18.50 15.03 -11.52
N ASP A 623 18.46 15.84 -10.46
CA ASP A 623 17.96 17.23 -10.47
C ASP A 623 19.03 18.20 -9.95
N ALA A 624 19.47 19.11 -10.83
CA ALA A 624 20.46 20.14 -10.51
C ALA A 624 19.97 21.12 -9.43
N ALA A 625 18.66 21.38 -9.32
CA ALA A 625 18.11 22.27 -8.32
C ALA A 625 18.35 21.75 -6.89
N VAL A 626 18.40 20.44 -6.70
CA VAL A 626 18.70 19.80 -5.42
C VAL A 626 20.14 20.08 -4.98
N LEU A 627 21.09 20.15 -5.92
CA LEU A 627 22.48 20.49 -5.62
C LEU A 627 22.61 21.93 -5.11
N GLU A 628 21.87 22.85 -5.72
CA GLU A 628 21.81 24.25 -5.29
C GLU A 628 21.09 24.41 -3.94
N GLU A 629 19.99 23.68 -3.73
CA GLU A 629 19.28 23.60 -2.44
C GLU A 629 20.23 23.11 -1.33
N ALA A 630 21.00 22.05 -1.59
CA ALA A 630 21.94 21.47 -0.64
C ALA A 630 22.99 22.50 -0.16
N ARG A 631 23.63 23.21 -1.11
CA ARG A 631 24.65 24.21 -0.80
C ARG A 631 24.08 25.43 -0.07
N ARG A 632 22.87 25.85 -0.44
CA ARG A 632 22.23 27.05 0.10
C ARG A 632 21.65 26.82 1.50
N ASP A 633 20.89 25.74 1.68
CA ASP A 633 20.05 25.54 2.86
C ASP A 633 20.73 24.69 3.94
N TYR A 634 21.82 23.99 3.60
CA TYR A 634 22.60 23.16 4.52
C TYR A 634 24.11 23.42 4.42
N PRO A 635 24.56 24.67 4.66
CA PRO A 635 25.96 25.05 4.49
C PRO A 635 26.92 24.38 5.47
N ASP A 636 26.41 23.87 6.61
CA ASP A 636 27.21 23.19 7.64
C ASP A 636 27.61 21.76 7.26
N ILE A 637 27.05 21.22 6.18
CA ILE A 637 27.33 19.86 5.70
C ILE A 637 28.44 19.90 4.65
N THR A 638 29.42 19.01 4.79
CA THR A 638 30.42 18.81 3.74
C THR A 638 29.81 17.97 2.61
N TRP A 639 29.30 18.65 1.58
CA TRP A 639 28.70 18.00 0.41
C TRP A 639 29.76 17.49 -0.57
N LEU A 640 29.78 16.19 -0.80
CA LEU A 640 30.57 15.54 -1.84
C LEU A 640 29.66 15.38 -3.07
N ILE A 641 29.83 16.26 -4.06
CA ILE A 641 28.97 16.34 -5.25
C ILE A 641 29.79 16.10 -6.51
N GLY A 642 29.28 15.26 -7.41
CA GLY A 642 29.90 14.96 -8.70
C GLY A 642 29.88 16.09 -9.72
N GLN A 643 30.50 15.81 -10.86
CA GLN A 643 30.34 16.66 -12.04
C GLN A 643 28.88 16.58 -12.55
N PRO A 644 28.36 17.65 -13.19
CA PRO A 644 27.02 17.63 -13.73
C PRO A 644 26.77 16.47 -14.71
N THR A 645 25.65 15.79 -14.56
CA THR A 645 25.29 14.61 -15.37
C THR A 645 24.41 14.99 -16.56
N SER A 646 24.33 14.09 -17.54
CA SER A 646 23.39 14.23 -18.67
C SER A 646 21.94 14.11 -18.22
N SER A 647 21.64 13.37 -17.14
CA SER A 647 20.29 13.33 -16.53
C SER A 647 19.89 14.68 -15.94
N GLN A 648 20.76 15.34 -15.18
CA GLN A 648 20.54 16.68 -14.63
C GLN A 648 20.31 17.71 -15.75
N SER A 649 21.18 17.70 -16.76
CA SER A 649 21.09 18.62 -17.90
C SER A 649 19.78 18.44 -18.67
N ARG A 650 19.32 17.20 -18.83
CA ARG A 650 18.08 16.87 -19.53
C ARG A 650 16.84 17.24 -18.71
N ASN A 651 16.83 16.96 -17.41
CA ASN A 651 15.72 17.28 -16.53
C ASN A 651 15.52 18.80 -16.40
N ALA A 652 16.61 19.57 -16.35
CA ALA A 652 16.56 21.04 -16.38
C ALA A 652 15.90 21.60 -17.65
N ASN A 653 15.98 20.88 -18.77
CA ASN A 653 15.40 21.27 -20.07
C ASN A 653 14.00 20.68 -20.32
N GLY A 654 13.27 20.29 -19.27
CA GLY A 654 11.90 19.76 -19.37
C GLY A 654 11.81 18.26 -19.66
N GLY A 655 12.93 17.53 -19.64
CA GLY A 655 12.98 16.08 -19.79
C GLY A 655 12.31 15.31 -18.64
N SER A 656 12.12 15.96 -17.48
CA SER A 656 11.39 15.40 -16.35
C SER A 656 9.89 15.20 -16.62
N ASN A 657 9.35 15.68 -17.75
CA ASN A 657 7.97 15.47 -18.18
C ASN A 657 7.78 14.18 -19.01
N HIS A 658 8.85 13.44 -19.27
CA HIS A 658 8.82 12.21 -20.05
C HIS A 658 9.48 11.08 -19.27
N ARG A 659 8.96 9.86 -19.43
CA ARG A 659 9.61 8.68 -18.87
C ARG A 659 10.92 8.42 -19.59
N PHE A 660 11.91 7.88 -18.89
CA PHE A 660 13.21 7.53 -19.49
C PHE A 660 13.02 6.64 -20.72
N GLU A 661 12.12 5.65 -20.62
CA GLU A 661 11.83 4.71 -21.70
C GLU A 661 11.21 5.38 -22.92
N GLN A 662 10.30 6.32 -22.66
CA GLN A 662 9.69 7.12 -23.71
C GLN A 662 10.74 7.90 -24.49
N MET A 663 11.72 8.49 -23.81
CA MET A 663 12.78 9.26 -24.45
C MET A 663 13.85 8.38 -25.11
N ALA A 664 14.23 7.27 -24.47
CA ALA A 664 15.33 6.42 -24.91
C ALA A 664 14.94 5.44 -26.01
N PHE A 665 13.67 5.02 -26.05
CA PHE A 665 13.24 3.88 -26.87
C PHE A 665 11.97 4.14 -27.70
N GLU A 666 11.08 5.04 -27.28
CA GLU A 666 9.78 5.25 -27.95
C GLU A 666 9.70 6.53 -28.80
N SER A 667 10.38 7.61 -28.41
CA SER A 667 10.43 8.85 -29.17
C SER A 667 11.41 8.69 -30.34
N GLY A 668 11.07 9.28 -31.48
CA GLY A 668 11.95 9.29 -32.66
C GLY A 668 13.30 10.02 -32.43
N GLU A 669 13.53 10.58 -31.23
CA GLU A 669 14.79 11.16 -30.81
C GLU A 669 15.82 10.07 -30.52
N LYS A 670 16.50 9.61 -31.57
CA LYS A 670 17.61 8.66 -31.48
C LYS A 670 18.88 9.21 -30.79
N ASN A 671 18.86 10.44 -30.27
CA ASN A 671 20.06 11.20 -29.88
C ASN A 671 20.51 11.02 -28.43
N MET A 672 19.85 10.18 -27.62
CA MET A 672 20.35 9.88 -26.27
C MET A 672 21.59 8.98 -26.34
N ASP A 673 22.70 9.47 -25.78
CA ASP A 673 23.91 8.68 -25.58
C ASP A 673 23.71 7.71 -24.42
N LEU A 674 23.13 6.55 -24.73
CA LEU A 674 22.88 5.50 -23.74
C LEU A 674 24.17 4.97 -23.10
N VAL A 675 25.30 4.99 -23.81
CA VAL A 675 26.59 4.59 -23.23
C VAL A 675 26.97 5.53 -22.10
N ARG A 676 26.87 6.84 -22.34
CA ARG A 676 27.11 7.87 -21.33
C ARG A 676 26.15 7.76 -20.14
N GLU A 677 24.86 7.60 -20.40
CA GLU A 677 23.83 7.44 -19.36
C GLU A 677 24.10 6.26 -18.43
N PHE A 678 24.46 5.10 -18.99
CA PHE A 678 24.84 3.93 -18.19
C PHE A 678 26.09 4.19 -17.36
N GLN A 679 27.13 4.79 -17.96
CA GLN A 679 28.40 5.06 -17.27
C GLN A 679 28.23 6.04 -16.10
N GLU A 680 27.43 7.10 -16.27
CA GLU A 680 27.16 8.09 -15.22
C GLU A 680 26.35 7.47 -14.07
N VAL A 681 25.25 6.76 -14.36
CA VAL A 681 24.44 6.08 -13.32
C VAL A 681 25.23 4.99 -12.61
N LEU A 682 26.05 4.21 -13.33
CA LEU A 682 26.91 3.20 -12.71
C LEU A 682 27.95 3.87 -11.79
N SER A 683 28.53 4.99 -12.19
CA SER A 683 29.46 5.75 -11.34
C SER A 683 28.78 6.16 -10.03
N ASP A 684 27.56 6.71 -10.08
CA ASP A 684 26.80 7.05 -8.87
C ASP A 684 26.48 5.83 -8.00
N ILE A 685 26.07 4.71 -8.60
CA ILE A 685 25.84 3.44 -7.89
C ILE A 685 27.11 3.01 -7.14
N PHE A 686 28.28 3.07 -7.78
CA PHE A 686 29.55 2.69 -7.16
C PHE A 686 30.00 3.64 -6.06
N MET A 687 29.76 4.94 -6.22
CA MET A 687 30.06 5.94 -5.20
C MET A 687 29.15 5.75 -3.98
N LEU A 688 27.84 5.60 -4.18
CA LEU A 688 26.87 5.29 -3.13
C LEU A 688 27.20 3.95 -2.44
N ALA A 689 27.54 2.91 -3.21
CA ALA A 689 27.92 1.61 -2.67
C ALA A 689 29.19 1.64 -1.82
N ASP A 690 30.03 2.67 -1.93
CA ASP A 690 31.24 2.81 -1.12
C ASP A 690 31.08 3.74 0.10
N THR A 691 29.87 4.21 0.39
CA THR A 691 29.55 5.02 1.58
C THR A 691 29.35 4.19 2.85
N ASP A 692 29.43 4.84 4.01
CA ASP A 692 29.44 4.22 5.35
C ASP A 692 28.06 4.19 6.03
N GLY A 693 27.08 4.80 5.39
CA GLY A 693 25.66 4.69 5.70
C GLY A 693 24.86 5.18 4.50
N PHE A 694 23.56 4.87 4.44
CA PHE A 694 22.74 5.18 3.27
C PHE A 694 21.40 5.83 3.62
N VAL A 695 21.02 6.90 2.92
CA VAL A 695 19.69 7.52 2.98
C VAL A 695 19.14 7.65 1.56
N GLY A 696 17.95 7.11 1.33
CA GLY A 696 17.34 7.13 0.01
C GLY A 696 15.93 6.57 0.01
N LYS A 697 15.52 6.03 -1.13
CA LYS A 697 14.19 5.47 -1.37
C LYS A 697 14.32 4.12 -2.05
N PHE A 698 13.96 3.05 -1.37
CA PHE A 698 13.95 1.73 -2.00
C PHE A 698 12.79 1.52 -2.99
N THR A 699 12.02 2.53 -3.37
CA THR A 699 11.26 2.50 -4.64
C THR A 699 12.14 2.78 -5.88
N SER A 700 13.38 3.23 -5.69
CA SER A 700 14.40 3.43 -6.72
C SER A 700 15.27 2.17 -6.87
N ASN A 701 15.38 1.65 -8.10
CA ASN A 701 16.29 0.54 -8.39
C ASN A 701 17.76 0.91 -8.14
N MET A 702 18.14 2.18 -8.33
CA MET A 702 19.51 2.63 -8.09
C MET A 702 19.91 2.44 -6.63
N ASP A 703 19.01 2.79 -5.70
CA ASP A 703 19.19 2.71 -4.25
C ASP A 703 19.27 1.26 -3.78
N ARG A 704 18.37 0.41 -4.31
CA ARG A 704 18.39 -1.03 -4.04
C ARG A 704 19.70 -1.66 -4.48
N ILE A 705 20.17 -1.33 -5.68
CA ILE A 705 21.43 -1.84 -6.24
C ILE A 705 22.60 -1.32 -5.41
N ALA A 706 22.68 0.00 -5.15
CA ALA A 706 23.77 0.60 -4.41
C ALA A 706 23.91 0.00 -3.00
N TYR A 707 22.79 -0.16 -2.28
CA TYR A 707 22.82 -0.75 -0.95
C TYR A 707 23.15 -2.26 -0.97
N ALA A 708 22.61 -3.02 -1.92
CA ALA A 708 22.96 -4.43 -2.07
C ALA A 708 24.43 -4.61 -2.49
N LEU A 709 24.94 -3.74 -3.35
CA LEU A 709 26.33 -3.74 -3.80
C LEU A 709 27.28 -3.35 -2.67
N ASN A 710 26.90 -2.38 -1.81
CA ASN A 710 27.63 -2.04 -0.59
C ASN A 710 27.85 -3.28 0.28
N TYR A 711 26.77 -3.98 0.61
CA TYR A 711 26.84 -5.22 1.38
C TYR A 711 27.63 -6.30 0.65
N GLY A 712 27.38 -6.48 -0.65
CA GLY A 712 28.08 -7.45 -1.48
C GLY A 712 29.59 -7.24 -1.43
N GLN A 713 30.06 -6.02 -1.63
CA GLN A 713 31.50 -5.71 -1.67
C GLN A 713 32.15 -5.80 -0.28
N ARG A 714 31.49 -5.30 0.76
CA ARG A 714 32.05 -5.20 2.12
C ARG A 714 31.91 -6.50 2.92
N GLY A 715 30.84 -7.27 2.68
CA GLY A 715 30.49 -8.46 3.45
C GLY A 715 29.74 -8.17 4.76
N CYS A 716 29.63 -6.89 5.15
CA CYS A 716 28.95 -6.43 6.35
C CYS A 716 27.87 -5.38 5.99
N ALA A 717 26.90 -5.15 6.88
CA ALA A 717 25.83 -4.18 6.67
C ALA A 717 26.25 -2.77 7.13
N ALA A 718 26.05 -1.78 6.28
CA ALA A 718 26.03 -0.37 6.67
C ALA A 718 24.63 0.03 7.17
N PRO A 719 24.51 0.95 8.13
CA PRO A 719 23.22 1.46 8.57
C PRO A 719 22.51 2.19 7.41
N PHE A 720 21.19 2.13 7.36
CA PHE A 720 20.41 2.84 6.35
C PHE A 720 19.07 3.37 6.84
N VAL A 721 18.54 4.37 6.13
CA VAL A 721 17.16 4.84 6.20
C VAL A 721 16.59 4.96 4.78
N SER A 722 15.58 4.15 4.49
CA SER A 722 14.72 4.24 3.32
C SER A 722 13.45 5.01 3.67
N LEU A 723 13.11 6.02 2.87
CA LEU A 723 12.02 6.94 3.17
C LEU A 723 10.63 6.41 2.78
N ASP A 724 10.56 5.31 2.04
CA ASP A 724 9.30 4.87 1.43
C ASP A 724 9.04 3.36 1.47
N ALA A 725 10.04 2.51 1.24
CA ALA A 725 9.83 1.08 1.10
C ALA A 725 10.92 0.25 1.76
N TYR A 726 10.62 -1.00 2.05
CA TYR A 726 11.62 -1.99 2.44
C TYR A 726 12.52 -2.32 1.25
N TRP A 727 13.72 -2.82 1.54
CA TRP A 727 14.58 -3.31 0.46
C TRP A 727 13.93 -4.53 -0.18
N CYS A 728 13.89 -4.59 -1.51
CA CYS A 728 13.53 -5.79 -2.24
C CYS A 728 14.39 -5.95 -3.50
N SER A 729 14.49 -7.17 -4.01
CA SER A 729 15.22 -7.48 -5.24
C SER A 729 14.39 -7.26 -6.51
N ASP A 730 13.17 -6.72 -6.39
CA ASP A 730 12.08 -7.02 -7.32
C ASP A 730 12.32 -6.48 -8.74
N TYR A 731 12.51 -7.44 -9.65
CA TYR A 731 12.27 -7.35 -11.07
C TYR A 731 11.13 -8.32 -11.41
N GLY A 732 9.92 -7.81 -11.63
CA GLY A 732 8.79 -8.52 -12.25
C GLY A 732 7.77 -9.20 -11.32
N LEU A 733 7.20 -8.47 -10.36
CA LEU A 733 5.77 -8.60 -10.03
C LEU A 733 4.94 -7.89 -11.12
N GLU A 734 3.69 -8.33 -11.35
CA GLU A 734 2.75 -7.70 -12.32
C GLU A 734 2.52 -6.20 -12.07
N THR A 735 2.83 -5.72 -10.86
CA THR A 735 2.86 -4.30 -10.55
C THR A 735 4.21 -3.99 -9.93
N GLY A 736 4.94 -3.03 -10.49
CA GLY A 736 6.22 -2.53 -9.96
C GLY A 736 6.07 -1.75 -8.64
N ARG A 737 5.21 -2.23 -7.73
CA ARG A 737 4.99 -1.67 -6.40
C ARG A 737 5.87 -2.43 -5.44
N THR A 738 6.92 -1.76 -4.95
CA THR A 738 7.54 -2.14 -3.69
C THR A 738 6.43 -2.22 -2.66
N VAL A 739 6.25 -3.41 -2.08
CA VAL A 739 5.25 -3.70 -1.04
C VAL A 739 5.42 -2.67 0.08
N GLN A 740 4.52 -1.68 0.12
CA GLN A 740 4.26 -0.86 1.31
C GLN A 740 3.21 -1.56 2.15
#